data_AF-L2GXV5-F1
#
_entry.id   AF-L2GXV5-F1
#
_cell.length_a   1.000
_cell.length_b   1.000
_cell.length_c   1.000
_cell.angle_alpha   90.00
_cell.angle_beta   90.00
_cell.angle_gamma   90.00
#
_symmetry.space_group_name_H-M   'P 1'
#
loop_
_entity.id
_entity.type
_entity.pdbx_description
1 polymer ?
#
loop_
_entity_poly.entity_id
_entity_poly.type
_entity_poly.pdbx_seq_one_letter_code
_entity_poly.pdbx_strand_id
1 'polypeptide(L)'
;MTKGTKKRISKLNEYIKRREFVKIRDLLKLLEDASLSAEEHEMLRKAKTLLKNLIRIEVRKYLAVNRTVERMKIEIIMRMDDDFIAEMRSVIRNSMLKRYLNEFQTNSTCLTKLSNIKEALNNLCEMFDKVRFGCSNIPKEWNLEGDFMFYCVLHVKEILFESYIGKWSTKEYVEALKHIIEFEKKNTKYYFSKECCYGYKEGEYANKTCSGGDNTLKESRDNRSAAETERKSSVNDVKNVKSTSSMGKFESLVDNKPSIDKKHSDSNERNGDISRNQDDMNCANKNLTGGIVKVDVVKAATQLILFDRDQVLTSKPNIKTNFIVLYDAKQIIVSDFCRHRKMLSHLLLPNINLLINDLFLPVKRVAVNQKCVEMNLIASFIQFFRELGNVLMVVRHFESASVHELFIHEANSTLCMLLAHVTVPYSYKDLVVILNTLYFVETTFLELVEKIRKWGTIDHDVSTYVRKLESKVTTRIESILKVIFRRNVKKKFAFSNEFIEMLKKEVLVLDRIEFNESVFQFLFETLFSLLFSKMVKFKMEPQLAELLIEEIGEIRLFLEEQWPKLPLIDVMENYLKIFVCTTDNVTVFVTCFNQLNNNLFDFKNIIEALEDSSKNKLLVREYENQKNKMIKYESCE
;
A
#
# COMPACT_ATOMS: atom_id res chain seq x y z
N MET A 1 32.73 -5.39 -58.62
CA MET A 1 32.24 -6.05 -57.38
C MET A 1 30.94 -6.85 -57.57
N THR A 2 30.12 -6.60 -58.60
CA THR A 2 28.82 -7.25 -58.87
C THR A 2 28.84 -8.75 -59.21
N LYS A 3 29.97 -9.33 -59.63
CA LYS A 3 30.04 -10.79 -59.92
C LYS A 3 29.94 -11.68 -58.67
N GLY A 4 30.24 -11.14 -57.48
CA GLY A 4 30.22 -11.89 -56.22
C GLY A 4 28.82 -12.16 -55.69
N THR A 5 27.91 -11.19 -55.82
CA THR A 5 26.53 -11.20 -55.31
C THR A 5 25.64 -12.15 -56.10
N LYS A 6 25.66 -12.14 -57.44
CA LYS A 6 25.00 -13.18 -58.26
C LYS A 6 25.44 -14.60 -57.89
N LYS A 7 26.75 -14.82 -57.68
CA LYS A 7 27.29 -16.14 -57.26
C LYS A 7 26.80 -16.54 -55.87
N ARG A 8 26.69 -15.59 -54.93
CA ARG A 8 26.11 -15.82 -53.60
C ARG A 8 24.63 -16.19 -53.70
N ILE A 9 23.81 -15.48 -54.49
CA ILE A 9 22.38 -15.81 -54.66
C ILE A 9 22.22 -17.20 -55.32
N SER A 10 23.08 -17.56 -56.27
CA SER A 10 23.08 -18.91 -56.85
C SER A 10 23.40 -20.01 -55.82
N LYS A 11 24.42 -19.79 -54.99
CA LYS A 11 24.75 -20.68 -53.85
C LYS A 11 23.61 -20.78 -52.84
N LEU A 12 22.86 -19.69 -52.61
CA LEU A 12 21.69 -19.71 -51.73
C LEU A 12 20.65 -20.71 -52.25
N ASN A 13 20.35 -20.70 -53.55
CA ASN A 13 19.44 -21.67 -54.16
C ASN A 13 19.96 -23.12 -54.05
N GLU A 14 21.27 -23.33 -54.21
CA GLU A 14 21.90 -24.65 -54.02
C GLU A 14 21.74 -25.14 -52.57
N TYR A 15 22.02 -24.28 -51.59
CA TYR A 15 21.86 -24.61 -50.17
C TYR A 15 20.41 -24.81 -49.77
N ILE A 16 19.45 -24.07 -50.35
CA ILE A 16 18.00 -24.29 -50.18
C ILE A 16 17.64 -25.71 -50.63
N LYS A 17 18.10 -26.15 -51.81
CA LYS A 17 17.82 -27.51 -52.33
C LYS A 17 18.39 -28.60 -51.42
N ARG A 18 19.59 -28.37 -50.86
CA ARG A 18 20.25 -29.29 -49.93
C ARG A 18 19.80 -29.17 -48.46
N ARG A 19 18.93 -28.20 -48.14
CA ARG A 19 18.46 -27.89 -46.79
C ARG A 19 19.59 -27.57 -45.79
N GLU A 20 20.65 -26.92 -46.26
CA GLU A 20 21.81 -26.56 -45.44
C GLU A 20 21.57 -25.26 -44.64
N PHE A 21 20.67 -25.30 -43.64
CA PHE A 21 20.16 -24.10 -42.94
C PHE A 21 21.22 -23.18 -42.34
N VAL A 22 22.33 -23.72 -41.83
CA VAL A 22 23.43 -22.90 -41.30
C VAL A 22 24.02 -22.02 -42.41
N LYS A 23 24.31 -22.60 -43.57
CA LYS A 23 24.86 -21.86 -44.71
C LYS A 23 23.85 -20.91 -45.32
N ILE A 24 22.56 -21.28 -45.33
CA ILE A 24 21.46 -20.40 -45.76
C ILE A 24 21.42 -19.14 -44.89
N ARG A 25 21.43 -19.29 -43.56
CA ARG A 25 21.41 -18.17 -42.61
C ARG A 25 22.60 -17.25 -42.83
N ASP A 26 23.82 -17.79 -42.87
CA ASP A 26 25.05 -17.01 -43.00
C ASP A 26 25.07 -16.22 -44.31
N LEU A 27 24.57 -16.83 -45.38
CA LEU A 27 24.51 -16.22 -46.69
C LEU A 27 23.42 -15.15 -46.80
N LEU A 28 22.27 -15.32 -46.13
CA LEU A 28 21.25 -14.27 -46.03
C LEU A 28 21.80 -13.04 -45.31
N LYS A 29 22.50 -13.23 -44.18
CA LYS A 29 23.13 -12.13 -43.45
C LYS A 29 24.11 -11.34 -44.34
N LEU A 30 24.95 -12.05 -45.10
CA LEU A 30 25.88 -11.41 -46.06
C LEU A 30 25.20 -10.71 -47.24
N LEU A 31 23.94 -11.05 -47.54
CA LEU A 31 23.18 -10.45 -48.63
C LEU A 31 22.32 -9.27 -48.17
N GLU A 32 21.97 -9.19 -46.88
CA GLU A 32 21.28 -8.02 -46.28
C GLU A 32 22.15 -6.77 -46.31
N ASP A 33 23.45 -6.93 -46.06
CA ASP A 33 24.42 -5.82 -46.03
C ASP A 33 24.96 -5.44 -47.43
N ALA A 34 24.57 -6.17 -48.48
CA ALA A 34 25.13 -5.99 -49.82
C ALA A 34 24.28 -5.02 -50.66
N SER A 35 24.94 -4.10 -51.39
CA SER A 35 24.28 -3.32 -52.45
C SER A 35 23.99 -4.23 -53.65
N LEU A 36 22.72 -4.46 -53.95
CA LEU A 36 22.27 -5.33 -55.03
C LEU A 36 21.75 -4.50 -56.21
N SER A 37 22.02 -4.95 -57.43
CA SER A 37 21.37 -4.44 -58.63
C SER A 37 19.90 -4.88 -58.69
N ALA A 38 19.08 -4.24 -59.53
CA ALA A 38 17.67 -4.61 -59.69
C ALA A 38 17.46 -6.08 -60.11
N GLU A 39 18.32 -6.60 -60.99
CA GLU A 39 18.30 -8.01 -61.40
C GLU A 39 18.64 -8.94 -60.21
N GLU A 40 19.59 -8.56 -59.36
CA GLU A 40 19.96 -9.33 -58.17
C GLU A 40 18.88 -9.29 -57.10
N HIS A 41 18.18 -8.17 -56.94
CA HIS A 41 16.99 -8.07 -56.10
C HIS A 41 15.89 -9.03 -56.57
N GLU A 42 15.63 -9.10 -57.88
CA GLU A 42 14.69 -10.06 -58.48
C GLU A 42 15.10 -11.51 -58.21
N MET A 43 16.37 -11.84 -58.43
CA MET A 43 16.90 -13.18 -58.15
C MET A 43 16.79 -13.56 -56.67
N LEU A 44 17.15 -12.63 -55.77
CA LEU A 44 17.06 -12.83 -54.33
C LEU A 44 15.61 -13.00 -53.88
N ARG A 45 14.67 -12.22 -54.44
CA ARG A 45 13.23 -12.35 -54.14
C ARG A 45 12.73 -13.75 -54.49
N LYS A 46 13.06 -14.26 -55.69
CA LYS A 46 12.70 -15.62 -56.11
C LYS A 46 13.29 -16.68 -55.16
N ALA A 47 14.56 -16.52 -54.76
CA ALA A 47 15.20 -17.41 -53.80
C ALA A 47 14.53 -17.36 -52.41
N LYS A 48 14.19 -16.16 -51.91
CA LYS A 48 13.44 -15.97 -50.65
C LYS A 48 12.06 -16.64 -50.74
N THR A 49 11.35 -16.55 -51.86
CA THR A 49 10.05 -17.26 -52.04
C THR A 49 10.19 -18.78 -51.92
N LEU A 50 11.22 -19.37 -52.55
CA LEU A 50 11.49 -20.81 -52.40
C LEU A 50 11.84 -21.19 -50.96
N LEU A 51 12.66 -20.37 -50.31
CA LEU A 51 13.05 -20.56 -48.92
C LEU A 51 11.87 -20.42 -47.95
N LYS A 52 10.96 -19.46 -48.16
CA LYS A 52 9.72 -19.31 -47.38
C LYS A 52 8.91 -20.60 -47.41
N ASN A 53 8.72 -21.21 -48.59
CA ASN A 53 8.01 -22.48 -48.72
C ASN A 53 8.70 -23.63 -47.99
N LEU A 54 10.03 -23.73 -48.11
CA LEU A 54 10.81 -24.73 -47.38
C LEU A 54 10.70 -24.54 -45.85
N ILE A 55 10.86 -23.32 -45.36
CA ILE A 55 10.74 -22.99 -43.93
C ILE A 55 9.34 -23.28 -43.41
N ARG A 56 8.27 -22.95 -44.14
CA ARG A 56 6.89 -23.29 -43.77
C ARG A 56 6.73 -24.80 -43.53
N ILE A 57 7.23 -25.62 -44.46
CA ILE A 57 7.14 -27.09 -44.38
C ILE A 57 7.92 -27.61 -43.17
N GLU A 58 9.15 -27.13 -42.99
CA GLU A 58 10.02 -27.57 -41.89
C GLU A 58 9.48 -27.14 -40.52
N VAL A 59 9.07 -25.88 -40.37
CA VAL A 59 8.47 -25.39 -39.11
C VAL A 59 7.22 -26.19 -38.77
N ARG A 60 6.30 -26.38 -39.73
CA ARG A 60 5.10 -27.20 -39.51
C ARG A 60 5.44 -28.64 -39.15
N LYS A 61 6.46 -29.23 -39.78
CA LYS A 61 6.93 -30.59 -39.46
C LYS A 61 7.44 -30.68 -38.02
N TYR A 62 8.25 -29.72 -37.55
CA TYR A 62 8.77 -29.70 -36.19
C TYR A 62 7.66 -29.53 -35.16
N LEU A 63 6.73 -28.60 -35.43
CA LEU A 63 5.59 -28.36 -34.56
C LEU A 63 4.65 -29.57 -34.49
N ALA A 64 4.44 -30.27 -35.61
CA ALA A 64 3.60 -31.48 -35.67
C ALA A 64 4.16 -32.65 -34.85
N VAL A 65 5.50 -32.74 -34.70
CA VAL A 65 6.16 -33.77 -33.88
C VAL A 65 6.55 -33.27 -32.49
N ASN A 66 5.96 -32.16 -32.03
CA ASN A 66 6.18 -31.61 -30.69
C ASN A 66 7.66 -31.24 -30.40
N ARG A 67 8.44 -30.89 -31.44
CA ARG A 67 9.84 -30.44 -31.30
C ARG A 67 9.95 -28.92 -31.35
N THR A 68 10.94 -28.39 -30.64
CA THR A 68 11.26 -26.96 -30.68
C THR A 68 11.79 -26.58 -32.05
N VAL A 69 11.36 -25.44 -32.58
CA VAL A 69 11.92 -24.92 -33.83
C VAL A 69 13.38 -24.59 -33.59
N GLU A 70 14.25 -25.12 -34.45
CA GLU A 70 15.69 -24.88 -34.34
C GLU A 70 16.00 -23.39 -34.49
N ARG A 71 16.91 -22.89 -33.63
CA ARG A 71 17.36 -21.50 -33.63
C ARG A 71 17.74 -20.98 -35.02
N MET A 72 18.45 -21.79 -35.81
CA MET A 72 18.84 -21.42 -37.18
C MET A 72 17.65 -21.09 -38.08
N LYS A 73 16.52 -21.79 -37.92
CA LYS A 73 15.31 -21.57 -38.71
C LYS A 73 14.60 -20.29 -38.27
N ILE A 74 14.57 -20.00 -36.98
CA ILE A 74 14.09 -18.72 -36.44
C ILE A 74 14.94 -17.56 -36.96
N GLU A 75 16.26 -17.69 -36.93
CA GLU A 75 17.19 -16.67 -37.45
C GLU A 75 17.03 -16.42 -38.96
N ILE A 76 16.60 -17.44 -39.72
CA ILE A 76 16.22 -17.29 -41.14
C ILE A 76 14.88 -16.55 -41.27
N ILE A 77 13.87 -16.89 -40.45
CA ILE A 77 12.56 -16.23 -40.44
C ILE A 77 12.71 -14.73 -40.20
N MET A 78 13.50 -14.34 -39.20
CA MET A 78 13.72 -12.93 -38.83
C MET A 78 14.45 -12.10 -39.91
N ARG A 79 14.92 -12.73 -40.99
CA ARG A 79 15.58 -12.11 -42.15
C ARG A 79 14.69 -12.03 -43.40
N MET A 80 13.43 -12.42 -43.24
CA MET A 80 12.41 -12.28 -44.26
C MET A 80 11.66 -10.97 -44.09
N ASP A 81 10.76 -10.65 -45.02
CA ASP A 81 9.82 -9.55 -44.88
C ASP A 81 8.84 -9.74 -43.71
N ASP A 82 8.31 -8.62 -43.23
CA ASP A 82 7.44 -8.54 -42.04
C ASP A 82 6.18 -9.40 -42.18
N ASP A 83 5.60 -9.48 -43.38
CA ASP A 83 4.43 -10.34 -43.64
C ASP A 83 4.73 -11.80 -43.32
N PHE A 84 5.90 -12.29 -43.74
CA PHE A 84 6.31 -13.67 -43.46
C PHE A 84 6.69 -13.88 -42.00
N ILE A 85 7.31 -12.88 -41.36
CA ILE A 85 7.60 -12.92 -39.91
C ILE A 85 6.29 -13.02 -39.14
N ALA A 86 5.28 -12.22 -39.48
CA ALA A 86 3.96 -12.24 -38.86
C ALA A 86 3.24 -13.57 -39.08
N GLU A 87 3.28 -14.12 -40.30
CA GLU A 87 2.75 -15.45 -40.63
C GLU A 87 3.39 -16.54 -39.75
N MET A 88 4.73 -16.58 -39.70
CA MET A 88 5.46 -17.59 -38.93
C MET A 88 5.32 -17.43 -37.43
N ARG A 89 5.28 -16.19 -36.93
CA ARG A 89 4.91 -15.90 -35.54
C ARG A 89 3.54 -16.48 -35.22
N SER A 90 2.53 -16.25 -36.06
CA SER A 90 1.18 -16.77 -35.88
C SER A 90 1.15 -18.30 -35.88
N VAL A 91 1.80 -18.95 -36.85
CA VAL A 91 1.86 -20.43 -36.94
C VAL A 91 2.53 -21.05 -35.71
N ILE A 92 3.69 -20.51 -35.32
CA ILE A 92 4.44 -21.02 -34.16
C ILE A 92 3.65 -20.77 -32.87
N ARG A 93 3.15 -19.54 -32.67
CA ARG A 93 2.31 -19.17 -31.51
C ARG A 93 1.13 -20.12 -31.37
N ASN A 94 0.31 -20.24 -32.41
CA ASN A 94 -0.91 -21.03 -32.36
C ASN A 94 -0.64 -22.52 -32.11
N SER A 95 0.41 -23.08 -32.72
CA SER A 95 0.76 -24.49 -32.51
C SER A 95 1.28 -24.75 -31.09
N MET A 96 2.14 -23.86 -30.58
CA MET A 96 2.71 -23.95 -29.23
C MET A 96 1.61 -23.77 -28.18
N LEU A 97 0.79 -22.71 -28.30
CA LEU A 97 -0.32 -22.46 -27.40
C LEU A 97 -1.29 -23.62 -27.38
N LYS A 98 -1.74 -24.11 -28.54
CA LYS A 98 -2.66 -25.26 -28.63
C LYS A 98 -2.11 -26.47 -27.90
N ARG A 99 -0.84 -26.81 -28.10
CA ARG A 99 -0.19 -27.96 -27.46
C ARG A 99 -0.21 -27.83 -25.94
N TYR A 100 0.39 -26.76 -25.42
CA TYR A 100 0.58 -26.63 -23.98
C TYR A 100 -0.71 -26.29 -23.25
N LEU A 101 -1.63 -25.57 -23.90
CA LEU A 101 -2.96 -25.32 -23.35
C LEU A 101 -3.76 -26.61 -23.24
N ASN A 102 -3.74 -27.48 -24.26
CA ASN A 102 -4.42 -28.77 -24.19
C ASN A 102 -3.83 -29.66 -23.08
N GLU A 103 -2.49 -29.66 -22.92
CA GLU A 103 -1.82 -30.38 -21.83
C GLU A 103 -2.24 -29.81 -20.45
N PHE A 104 -2.24 -28.48 -20.32
CA PHE A 104 -2.70 -27.81 -19.10
C PHE A 104 -4.17 -28.10 -18.80
N GLN A 105 -5.06 -28.03 -19.79
CA GLN A 105 -6.49 -28.34 -19.66
C GLN A 105 -6.71 -29.78 -19.21
N THR A 106 -5.98 -30.74 -19.79
CA THR A 106 -6.05 -32.15 -19.41
C THR A 106 -5.63 -32.35 -17.95
N ASN A 107 -4.54 -31.70 -17.53
CA ASN A 107 -4.04 -31.76 -16.15
C ASN A 107 -4.89 -30.95 -15.16
N SER A 108 -5.66 -29.97 -15.64
CA SER A 108 -6.50 -29.09 -14.82
C SER A 108 -7.95 -29.55 -14.72
N THR A 109 -8.29 -30.71 -15.28
CA THR A 109 -9.59 -31.37 -15.09
C THR A 109 -9.92 -31.60 -13.61
N CYS A 110 -8.90 -31.61 -12.74
CA CYS A 110 -9.04 -31.68 -11.29
C CYS A 110 -9.64 -30.43 -10.64
N LEU A 111 -9.69 -29.27 -11.33
CA LEU A 111 -10.24 -28.01 -10.80
C LEU A 111 -11.79 -28.01 -10.79
N THR A 112 -12.40 -29.08 -10.29
CA THR A 112 -13.86 -29.16 -10.04
C THR A 112 -14.25 -28.51 -8.72
N LYS A 113 -13.29 -28.34 -7.82
CA LYS A 113 -13.44 -27.72 -6.50
C LYS A 113 -12.39 -26.64 -6.30
N LEU A 114 -12.79 -25.60 -5.57
CA LEU A 114 -11.91 -24.48 -5.26
C LEU A 114 -10.69 -24.90 -4.44
N SER A 115 -10.82 -25.93 -3.59
CA SER A 115 -9.70 -26.53 -2.82
C SER A 115 -8.51 -26.95 -3.68
N ASN A 116 -8.74 -27.26 -4.96
CA ASN A 116 -7.72 -27.77 -5.86
C ASN A 116 -6.99 -26.64 -6.62
N ILE A 117 -7.31 -25.37 -6.35
CA ILE A 117 -6.68 -24.24 -7.04
C ILE A 117 -5.17 -24.20 -6.84
N LYS A 118 -4.67 -24.58 -5.67
CA LYS A 118 -3.23 -24.61 -5.39
C LYS A 118 -2.51 -25.57 -6.32
N GLU A 119 -3.08 -26.76 -6.52
CA GLU A 119 -2.55 -27.77 -7.43
C GLU A 119 -2.62 -27.29 -8.88
N ALA A 120 -3.74 -26.69 -9.30
CA ALA A 120 -3.87 -26.13 -10.64
C ALA A 120 -2.85 -25.00 -10.92
N LEU A 121 -2.59 -24.13 -9.95
CA LEU A 121 -1.58 -23.07 -10.05
C LEU A 121 -0.15 -23.63 -10.06
N ASN A 122 0.13 -24.70 -9.30
CA ASN A 122 1.41 -25.41 -9.36
C ASN A 122 1.63 -26.07 -10.73
N ASN A 123 0.61 -26.76 -11.25
CA ASN A 123 0.62 -27.35 -12.58
C ASN A 123 0.86 -26.28 -13.66
N LEU A 124 0.25 -25.10 -13.51
CA LEU A 124 0.49 -23.97 -14.39
C LEU A 124 1.96 -23.52 -14.34
N CYS A 125 2.57 -23.42 -13.15
CA CYS A 125 3.99 -23.10 -13.02
C CYS A 125 4.89 -24.14 -13.70
N GLU A 126 4.62 -25.44 -13.54
CA GLU A 126 5.39 -26.49 -14.20
C GLU A 126 5.24 -26.45 -15.73
N MET A 127 4.02 -26.26 -16.21
CA MET A 127 3.72 -26.11 -17.64
C MET A 127 4.41 -24.88 -18.22
N PHE A 128 4.49 -23.80 -17.43
CA PHE A 128 5.18 -22.60 -17.82
C PHE A 128 6.68 -22.84 -18.05
N ASP A 129 7.34 -23.61 -17.18
CA ASP A 129 8.75 -23.98 -17.36
C ASP A 129 8.96 -24.83 -18.64
N LYS A 130 8.01 -25.71 -18.98
CA LYS A 130 8.03 -26.46 -20.25
C LYS A 130 7.89 -25.52 -21.46
N VAL A 131 6.98 -24.55 -21.40
CA VAL A 131 6.80 -23.53 -22.46
C VAL A 131 8.06 -22.72 -22.63
N ARG A 132 8.66 -22.26 -21.54
CA ARG A 132 9.91 -21.50 -21.54
C ARG A 132 11.06 -22.28 -22.19
N PHE A 133 11.22 -23.55 -21.84
CA PHE A 133 12.18 -24.42 -22.50
C PHE A 133 11.86 -24.60 -23.99
N GLY A 134 10.59 -24.81 -24.31
CA GLY A 134 10.08 -24.95 -25.68
C GLY A 134 10.31 -23.72 -26.56
N CYS A 135 10.26 -22.53 -25.95
CA CYS A 135 10.40 -21.22 -26.58
C CYS A 135 11.82 -20.64 -26.51
N SER A 136 12.79 -21.38 -25.97
CA SER A 136 14.17 -20.90 -25.75
C SER A 136 14.88 -20.36 -27.01
N ASN A 137 14.49 -20.85 -28.19
CA ASN A 137 15.03 -20.41 -29.47
C ASN A 137 14.22 -19.27 -30.14
N ILE A 138 13.11 -18.85 -29.55
CA ILE A 138 12.15 -17.90 -30.13
C ILE A 138 12.49 -16.49 -29.63
N PRO A 139 12.33 -15.44 -30.47
CA PRO A 139 12.62 -14.07 -30.05
C PRO A 139 11.70 -13.64 -28.90
N LYS A 140 12.26 -12.99 -27.87
CA LYS A 140 11.50 -12.57 -26.68
C LYS A 140 10.41 -11.55 -27.03
N GLU A 141 10.61 -10.78 -28.09
CA GLU A 141 9.69 -9.76 -28.60
C GLU A 141 8.37 -10.38 -29.07
N TRP A 142 8.34 -11.69 -29.34
CA TRP A 142 7.10 -12.39 -29.72
C TRP A 142 6.18 -12.66 -28.52
N ASN A 143 6.71 -12.59 -27.29
CA ASN A 143 6.02 -12.75 -26.01
C ASN A 143 5.12 -14.00 -25.90
N LEU A 144 5.56 -15.14 -26.43
CA LEU A 144 4.78 -16.38 -26.40
C LEU A 144 4.52 -16.89 -24.98
N GLU A 145 5.45 -16.64 -24.06
CA GLU A 145 5.32 -16.96 -22.63
C GLU A 145 4.16 -16.17 -21.99
N GLY A 146 4.09 -14.86 -22.26
CA GLY A 146 2.99 -14.02 -21.80
C GLY A 146 1.64 -14.41 -22.39
N ASP A 147 1.60 -14.71 -23.70
CA ASP A 147 0.39 -15.22 -24.36
C ASP A 147 -0.09 -16.53 -23.70
N PHE A 148 0.81 -17.48 -23.45
CA PHE A 148 0.48 -18.74 -22.79
C PHE A 148 -0.07 -18.53 -21.38
N MET A 149 0.60 -17.71 -20.57
CA MET A 149 0.15 -17.38 -19.22
C MET A 149 -1.24 -16.74 -19.23
N PHE A 150 -1.48 -15.82 -20.16
CA PHE A 150 -2.78 -15.18 -20.32
C PHE A 150 -3.90 -16.19 -20.61
N TYR A 151 -3.70 -17.10 -21.58
CA TYR A 151 -4.71 -18.11 -21.90
C TYR A 151 -4.95 -19.10 -20.77
N CYS A 152 -3.91 -19.54 -20.05
CA CYS A 152 -4.09 -20.44 -18.92
C CYS A 152 -4.80 -19.76 -17.75
N VAL A 153 -4.47 -18.50 -17.47
CA VAL A 153 -5.19 -17.69 -16.47
C VAL A 153 -6.65 -17.49 -16.85
N LEU A 154 -6.94 -17.23 -18.13
CA LEU A 154 -8.33 -17.18 -18.62
C LEU A 154 -9.06 -18.51 -18.43
N HIS A 155 -8.41 -19.63 -18.74
CA HIS A 155 -9.00 -20.95 -18.56
C HIS A 155 -9.29 -21.25 -17.08
N VAL A 156 -8.35 -20.94 -16.18
CA VAL A 156 -8.57 -21.04 -14.72
C VAL A 156 -9.72 -20.14 -14.30
N LYS A 157 -9.80 -18.91 -14.82
CA LYS A 157 -10.90 -17.97 -14.56
C LYS A 157 -12.25 -18.55 -15.00
N GLU A 158 -12.33 -19.16 -16.18
CA GLU A 158 -13.53 -19.81 -16.69
C GLU A 158 -13.98 -20.95 -15.78
N ILE A 159 -13.06 -21.84 -15.41
CA ILE A 159 -13.37 -22.96 -14.50
C ILE A 159 -13.83 -22.43 -13.13
N LEU A 160 -13.13 -21.44 -12.59
CA LEU A 160 -13.52 -20.81 -11.32
C LEU A 160 -14.90 -20.18 -11.43
N PHE A 161 -15.23 -19.53 -12.55
CA PHE A 161 -16.55 -18.94 -12.76
C PHE A 161 -17.65 -20.01 -12.92
N GLU A 162 -17.41 -21.08 -13.67
CA GLU A 162 -18.37 -22.19 -13.82
C GLU A 162 -18.60 -22.93 -12.50
N SER A 163 -17.57 -23.05 -11.67
CA SER A 163 -17.68 -23.58 -10.31
C SER A 163 -18.29 -22.58 -9.32
N TYR A 164 -18.50 -21.33 -9.74
CA TYR A 164 -18.95 -20.22 -8.89
C TYR A 164 -20.32 -19.67 -9.26
N ILE A 165 -21.35 -20.15 -8.54
CA ILE A 165 -22.36 -19.32 -7.85
C ILE A 165 -22.77 -20.07 -6.56
N GLY A 166 -22.31 -19.58 -5.39
CA GLY A 166 -22.94 -19.85 -4.08
C GLY A 166 -22.59 -21.13 -3.30
N LYS A 167 -21.63 -21.95 -3.75
CA LYS A 167 -21.39 -23.29 -3.14
C LYS A 167 -20.13 -23.42 -2.28
N TRP A 168 -19.27 -22.41 -2.23
CA TRP A 168 -18.00 -22.52 -1.51
C TRP A 168 -18.12 -22.08 -0.05
N SER A 169 -17.45 -22.79 0.85
CA SER A 169 -17.30 -22.33 2.22
C SER A 169 -16.37 -21.13 2.29
N THR A 170 -16.55 -20.28 3.31
CA THR A 170 -15.66 -19.14 3.58
C THR A 170 -14.20 -19.59 3.66
N LYS A 171 -13.93 -20.74 4.29
CA LYS A 171 -12.58 -21.29 4.45
C LYS A 171 -11.94 -21.62 3.09
N GLU A 172 -12.66 -22.33 2.22
CA GLU A 172 -12.17 -22.67 0.87
C GLU A 172 -11.90 -21.41 0.05
N TYR A 173 -12.82 -20.44 0.11
CA TYR A 173 -12.69 -19.17 -0.59
C TYR A 173 -11.43 -18.40 -0.19
N VAL A 174 -11.22 -18.26 1.12
CA VAL A 174 -10.06 -17.57 1.68
C VAL A 174 -8.75 -18.27 1.32
N GLU A 175 -8.68 -19.59 1.47
CA GLU A 175 -7.49 -20.38 1.18
C GLU A 175 -7.10 -20.28 -0.30
N ALA A 176 -8.09 -20.39 -1.18
CA ALA A 176 -7.88 -20.23 -2.61
C ALA A 176 -7.39 -18.85 -3.00
N LEU A 177 -8.00 -17.79 -2.44
CA LEU A 177 -7.59 -16.42 -2.72
C LEU A 177 -6.17 -16.15 -2.21
N LYS A 178 -5.76 -16.73 -1.08
CA LYS A 178 -4.36 -16.67 -0.60
C LYS A 178 -3.40 -17.28 -1.63
N HIS A 179 -3.71 -18.46 -2.17
CA HIS A 179 -2.89 -19.11 -3.20
C HIS A 179 -2.85 -18.32 -4.52
N ILE A 180 -3.98 -17.74 -4.93
CA ILE A 180 -4.06 -16.88 -6.12
C ILE A 180 -3.16 -15.63 -5.94
N ILE A 181 -3.24 -14.95 -4.80
CA ILE A 181 -2.43 -13.76 -4.52
C ILE A 181 -0.94 -14.11 -4.53
N GLU A 182 -0.55 -15.22 -3.90
CA GLU A 182 0.83 -15.69 -3.88
C GLU A 182 1.34 -16.00 -5.28
N PHE A 183 0.54 -16.72 -6.07
CA PHE A 183 0.84 -17.04 -7.47
C PHE A 183 1.00 -15.76 -8.31
N GLU A 184 0.09 -14.80 -8.20
CA GLU A 184 0.15 -13.55 -8.95
C GLU A 184 1.41 -12.73 -8.57
N LYS A 185 1.68 -12.57 -7.27
CA LYS A 185 2.89 -11.86 -6.79
C LYS A 185 4.18 -12.48 -7.32
N LYS A 186 4.26 -13.82 -7.35
CA LYS A 186 5.45 -14.56 -7.78
C LYS A 186 5.60 -14.59 -9.30
N ASN A 187 4.53 -14.84 -10.03
CA ASN A 187 4.63 -15.23 -11.44
C ASN A 187 4.21 -14.13 -12.41
N THR A 188 3.17 -13.32 -12.14
CA THR A 188 2.63 -12.43 -13.18
C THR A 188 3.47 -11.17 -13.41
N LYS A 189 4.31 -10.77 -12.43
CA LYS A 189 5.17 -9.59 -12.53
C LYS A 189 6.16 -9.64 -13.70
N TYR A 190 6.65 -10.83 -14.06
CA TYR A 190 7.70 -11.00 -15.06
C TYR A 190 7.19 -11.02 -16.50
N TYR A 191 5.92 -11.35 -16.71
CA TYR A 191 5.39 -11.67 -18.05
C TYR A 191 4.47 -10.61 -18.63
N PHE A 192 3.80 -9.85 -17.77
CA PHE A 192 3.02 -8.71 -18.22
C PHE A 192 3.86 -7.46 -18.00
N SER A 193 4.30 -6.79 -19.07
CA SER A 193 4.94 -5.47 -18.94
C SER A 193 3.97 -4.47 -18.32
N LYS A 194 4.48 -3.38 -17.73
CA LYS A 194 3.62 -2.28 -17.26
C LYS A 194 2.73 -1.76 -18.40
N GLU A 195 3.26 -1.78 -19.62
CA GLU A 195 2.64 -1.29 -20.86
C GLU A 195 1.70 -2.30 -21.54
N CYS A 196 1.57 -3.53 -21.03
CA CYS A 196 0.73 -4.57 -21.66
C CYS A 196 -0.73 -4.15 -21.84
N CYS A 197 -1.24 -3.23 -21.01
CA CYS A 197 -2.57 -2.63 -21.16
C CYS A 197 -2.59 -1.24 -21.80
N TYR A 198 -1.43 -0.59 -22.03
CA TYR A 198 -1.35 0.77 -22.54
C TYR A 198 -1.22 0.84 -24.08
N GLY A 199 -0.93 -0.29 -24.73
CA GLY A 199 -0.82 -0.39 -26.20
C GLY A 199 -2.14 -0.50 -26.96
N TYR A 200 -3.30 -0.50 -26.28
CA TYR A 200 -4.61 -0.54 -26.92
C TYR A 200 -5.15 0.88 -27.15
N LYS A 201 -4.38 1.71 -27.86
CA LYS A 201 -4.99 2.80 -28.63
C LYS A 201 -5.32 2.20 -29.98
N GLU A 202 -6.61 1.96 -30.24
CA GLU A 202 -7.11 1.56 -31.55
C GLU A 202 -6.54 2.52 -32.61
N GLY A 203 -5.55 2.06 -33.40
CA GLY A 203 -5.03 2.81 -34.54
C GLY A 203 -3.51 2.88 -34.73
N GLU A 204 -2.66 2.56 -33.75
CA GLU A 204 -1.21 2.71 -33.91
C GLU A 204 -0.44 1.38 -33.83
N TYR A 205 -0.57 0.57 -34.87
CA TYR A 205 0.47 -0.38 -35.27
C TYR A 205 0.89 -0.14 -36.72
N ALA A 206 1.59 0.97 -36.90
CA ALA A 206 2.64 1.09 -37.91
C ALA A 206 3.83 1.79 -37.23
N ASN A 207 4.92 1.05 -37.05
CA ASN A 207 6.23 1.53 -36.61
C ASN A 207 6.38 2.04 -35.17
N LYS A 208 6.66 1.12 -34.24
CA LYS A 208 7.63 1.38 -33.15
C LYS A 208 8.44 0.11 -32.87
N THR A 209 9.62 0.07 -33.45
CA THR A 209 10.71 -0.85 -33.09
C THR A 209 11.15 -0.55 -31.67
N CYS A 210 11.19 -1.57 -30.82
CA CYS A 210 11.86 -1.50 -29.52
C CYS A 210 13.37 -1.48 -29.78
N SER A 211 14.01 -0.33 -29.57
CA SER A 211 15.47 -0.26 -29.43
C SER A 211 15.88 -0.94 -28.12
N GLY A 212 16.79 -1.90 -28.25
CA GLY A 212 17.40 -2.60 -27.12
C GLY A 212 18.18 -1.63 -26.23
N GLY A 213 18.12 -1.88 -24.92
CA GLY A 213 18.97 -1.22 -23.95
C GLY A 213 20.43 -1.65 -24.15
N ASP A 214 21.28 -0.68 -24.45
CA ASP A 214 22.72 -0.79 -24.31
C ASP A 214 23.14 -0.20 -22.96
N ASN A 215 23.89 -0.98 -22.20
CA ASN A 215 24.58 -0.54 -21.00
C ASN A 215 25.83 0.25 -21.41
N THR A 216 25.79 1.57 -21.29
CA THR A 216 27.00 2.39 -21.16
C THR A 216 26.82 3.51 -20.14
N LEU A 217 27.68 3.45 -19.13
CA LEU A 217 27.98 4.49 -18.15
C LEU A 217 28.67 5.70 -18.81
N LYS A 218 28.39 6.90 -18.25
CA LYS A 218 29.06 8.20 -18.44
C LYS A 218 28.78 8.86 -19.80
N GLU A 219 28.44 10.14 -19.91
CA GLU A 219 29.02 11.30 -19.24
C GLU A 219 28.02 12.47 -19.32
N SER A 220 27.74 13.11 -18.18
CA SER A 220 27.01 14.38 -18.11
C SER A 220 27.99 15.55 -18.33
N ARG A 221 27.74 16.40 -19.33
CA ARG A 221 28.31 17.74 -19.43
C ARG A 221 27.34 18.73 -20.05
N ASP A 222 27.00 19.72 -19.20
CA ASP A 222 26.97 21.16 -19.44
C ASP A 222 26.32 21.72 -20.72
N ASN A 223 25.23 22.47 -20.52
CA ASN A 223 25.17 23.89 -20.90
C ASN A 223 23.84 24.54 -20.47
N ARG A 224 23.88 25.41 -19.46
CA ARG A 224 23.17 26.71 -19.43
C ARG A 224 23.61 27.55 -18.22
N SER A 225 24.49 28.50 -18.53
CA SER A 225 24.59 29.86 -17.96
C SER A 225 23.22 30.56 -17.95
N ALA A 226 22.86 31.58 -17.15
CA ALA A 226 23.55 32.50 -16.26
C ALA A 226 22.52 33.20 -15.33
N ALA A 227 23.04 34.01 -14.39
CA ALA A 227 22.39 34.97 -13.47
C ALA A 227 21.78 34.36 -12.18
N GLU A 228 22.06 34.81 -10.96
CA GLU A 228 22.84 35.93 -10.42
C GLU A 228 23.21 35.62 -8.95
N THR A 229 24.45 35.97 -8.58
CA THR A 229 24.95 36.57 -7.31
C THR A 229 23.91 36.76 -6.17
N GLU A 230 24.10 36.36 -4.90
CA GLU A 230 25.13 36.83 -3.94
C GLU A 230 25.06 36.10 -2.57
N ARG A 231 26.22 36.10 -1.88
CA ARG A 231 26.48 36.06 -0.41
C ARG A 231 26.61 34.73 0.37
N LYS A 232 27.88 34.29 0.43
CA LYS A 232 28.77 34.18 1.61
C LYS A 232 28.20 33.65 2.95
N SER A 233 28.77 32.54 3.44
CA SER A 233 29.67 32.46 4.61
C SER A 233 29.80 30.98 5.05
N SER A 234 30.97 30.36 4.81
CA SER A 234 32.03 30.05 5.78
C SER A 234 31.73 28.79 6.64
N VAL A 235 32.36 27.65 6.34
CA VAL A 235 33.61 27.16 6.99
C VAL A 235 33.33 26.47 8.34
N ASN A 236 33.34 25.13 8.40
CA ASN A 236 34.51 24.36 8.84
C ASN A 236 34.25 22.84 8.86
N ASP A 237 35.31 22.12 8.51
CA ASP A 237 35.50 20.68 8.56
C ASP A 237 35.32 20.07 9.97
N VAL A 238 35.06 18.76 10.04
CA VAL A 238 36.01 17.78 10.62
C VAL A 238 35.53 16.33 10.36
N LYS A 239 36.35 15.68 9.53
CA LYS A 239 36.74 14.27 9.41
C LYS A 239 36.33 13.23 10.47
N ASN A 240 35.95 12.07 9.91
CA ASN A 240 36.35 10.69 10.24
C ASN A 240 36.19 10.14 11.67
N VAL A 241 35.37 9.10 11.80
CA VAL A 241 35.74 7.84 12.48
C VAL A 241 35.19 6.64 11.69
N LYS A 242 36.09 5.72 11.32
CA LYS A 242 35.83 4.34 10.89
C LYS A 242 35.89 3.41 12.11
N SER A 243 34.99 2.45 12.22
CA SER A 243 35.18 1.11 12.82
C SER A 243 33.85 0.33 12.75
N THR A 244 33.69 -0.71 11.92
CA THR A 244 34.09 -2.13 12.05
C THR A 244 33.33 -2.96 13.09
N SER A 245 32.61 -3.96 12.56
CA SER A 245 32.28 -5.28 13.16
C SER A 245 31.32 -5.26 14.36
N SER A 246 30.47 -6.25 14.64
CA SER A 246 30.57 -7.69 14.41
C SER A 246 29.21 -8.37 14.64
N MET A 247 29.12 -9.61 14.16
CA MET A 247 28.06 -10.59 14.36
C MET A 247 27.66 -10.80 15.83
N GLY A 248 26.38 -11.13 16.04
CA GLY A 248 25.89 -11.75 17.27
C GLY A 248 24.62 -12.56 17.01
N LYS A 249 24.77 -13.75 16.41
CA LYS A 249 23.76 -14.83 16.51
C LYS A 249 23.68 -15.23 17.98
N PHE A 250 22.47 -15.37 18.52
CA PHE A 250 22.26 -16.10 19.76
C PHE A 250 21.21 -17.18 19.52
N GLU A 251 21.66 -18.42 19.75
CA GLU A 251 20.90 -19.65 19.79
C GLU A 251 20.00 -19.68 21.03
N SER A 252 18.79 -20.20 20.86
CA SER A 252 17.89 -20.56 21.94
C SER A 252 17.92 -22.09 22.16
N LEU A 253 18.43 -22.48 23.31
CA LEU A 253 18.18 -23.78 23.94
C LEU A 253 17.80 -23.49 25.40
N VAL A 254 16.66 -24.01 25.84
CA VAL A 254 16.48 -24.82 27.05
C VAL A 254 14.98 -25.01 27.27
N ASP A 255 14.64 -26.29 27.35
CA ASP A 255 13.35 -26.88 27.72
C ASP A 255 12.80 -26.40 29.06
N ASN A 256 11.48 -26.41 29.19
CA ASN A 256 10.82 -26.99 30.36
C ASN A 256 9.36 -27.34 30.07
N LYS A 257 9.07 -28.65 30.10
CA LYS A 257 7.74 -29.25 30.27
C LYS A 257 7.16 -28.85 31.65
N PRO A 258 5.84 -28.94 31.82
CA PRO A 258 5.36 -30.09 32.58
C PRO A 258 4.14 -30.79 31.97
N SER A 259 4.16 -32.11 32.18
CA SER A 259 3.11 -33.11 32.06
C SER A 259 1.99 -32.93 33.09
N ILE A 260 0.73 -33.10 32.69
CA ILE A 260 -0.33 -33.65 33.56
C ILE A 260 -1.23 -34.60 32.75
N ASP A 261 -1.52 -35.73 33.40
CA ASP A 261 -2.19 -36.93 32.94
C ASP A 261 -3.73 -36.86 32.88
N LYS A 262 -4.21 -37.81 32.07
CA LYS A 262 -5.55 -38.42 31.87
C LYS A 262 -6.51 -38.48 33.06
N LYS A 263 -7.82 -38.47 32.73
CA LYS A 263 -8.86 -39.49 33.08
C LYS A 263 -10.14 -39.19 32.28
N HIS A 264 -10.52 -40.05 31.32
CA HIS A 264 -11.59 -41.07 31.40
C HIS A 264 -12.98 -40.56 31.80
N SER A 265 -13.95 -40.68 30.89
CA SER A 265 -15.20 -41.43 31.15
C SER A 265 -15.93 -41.73 29.84
N ASP A 266 -16.24 -43.01 29.68
CA ASP A 266 -17.08 -43.63 28.65
C ASP A 266 -18.58 -43.40 28.93
N SER A 267 -19.38 -43.42 27.88
CA SER A 267 -20.71 -44.07 27.75
C SER A 267 -21.23 -43.78 26.33
N ASN A 268 -21.33 -44.74 25.41
CA ASN A 268 -22.45 -45.68 25.19
C ASN A 268 -23.82 -45.00 25.43
N GLU A 269 -24.81 -45.01 24.53
CA GLU A 269 -25.31 -46.13 23.73
C GLU A 269 -26.53 -45.66 22.88
N ARG A 270 -26.93 -46.50 21.91
CA ARG A 270 -28.24 -46.62 21.20
C ARG A 270 -28.41 -45.86 19.87
N ASN A 271 -28.40 -46.58 18.74
CA ASN A 271 -29.42 -47.47 18.16
C ASN A 271 -30.65 -46.73 17.62
N GLY A 272 -30.88 -46.91 16.32
CA GLY A 272 -32.08 -46.44 15.63
C GLY A 272 -32.05 -46.73 14.13
N ASP A 273 -31.91 -48.00 13.74
CA ASP A 273 -32.33 -48.50 12.43
C ASP A 273 -33.85 -48.38 12.30
N ILE A 274 -34.33 -47.72 11.24
CA ILE A 274 -35.66 -47.98 10.67
C ILE A 274 -35.54 -48.03 9.14
N SER A 275 -35.67 -49.25 8.63
CA SER A 275 -35.96 -49.62 7.25
C SER A 275 -37.42 -49.36 6.87
N ARG A 276 -37.68 -48.99 5.60
CA ARG A 276 -38.76 -49.47 4.70
C ARG A 276 -38.59 -48.73 3.35
N ASN A 277 -38.30 -49.44 2.24
CA ASN A 277 -39.25 -50.01 1.25
C ASN A 277 -40.26 -48.96 0.77
N GLN A 278 -40.61 -48.76 -0.50
CA GLN A 278 -40.51 -49.45 -1.80
C GLN A 278 -41.14 -48.39 -2.77
N ASP A 279 -40.78 -48.24 -4.04
CA ASP A 279 -41.44 -48.94 -5.15
C ASP A 279 -40.91 -48.49 -6.52
N ASP A 280 -41.04 -49.44 -7.42
CA ASP A 280 -40.78 -49.50 -8.86
C ASP A 280 -41.25 -48.35 -9.74
N MET A 281 -40.50 -48.07 -10.81
CA MET A 281 -41.08 -48.07 -12.16
C MET A 281 -40.03 -48.26 -13.26
N ASN A 282 -40.12 -49.41 -13.92
CA ASN A 282 -39.51 -49.74 -15.21
C ASN A 282 -40.29 -49.06 -16.36
N CYS A 283 -39.58 -48.65 -17.43
CA CYS A 283 -40.09 -48.82 -18.80
C CYS A 283 -38.99 -48.71 -19.88
N ALA A 284 -38.68 -49.88 -20.45
CA ALA A 284 -38.53 -50.18 -21.87
C ALA A 284 -37.59 -49.35 -22.80
N ASN A 285 -36.39 -49.89 -22.98
CA ASN A 285 -35.87 -50.52 -24.21
C ASN A 285 -36.46 -50.12 -25.59
N LYS A 286 -35.59 -49.71 -26.53
CA LYS A 286 -35.68 -50.04 -27.97
C LYS A 286 -34.31 -50.01 -28.64
N ASN A 287 -33.85 -51.20 -29.02
CA ASN A 287 -32.76 -51.45 -29.95
C ASN A 287 -33.14 -51.04 -31.38
N LEU A 288 -32.16 -50.61 -32.17
CA LEU A 288 -32.14 -50.81 -33.63
C LEU A 288 -30.68 -50.96 -34.12
N THR A 289 -30.43 -52.15 -34.64
CA THR A 289 -29.37 -52.61 -35.57
C THR A 289 -29.01 -51.55 -36.62
N GLY A 290 -27.77 -51.36 -37.05
CA GLY A 290 -26.84 -52.34 -37.62
C GLY A 290 -26.51 -51.89 -39.05
N GLY A 291 -25.25 -51.58 -39.34
CA GLY A 291 -24.81 -51.12 -40.66
C GLY A 291 -23.30 -51.15 -40.78
N ILE A 292 -22.78 -52.26 -41.31
CA ILE A 292 -21.39 -52.44 -41.73
C ILE A 292 -21.24 -51.77 -43.11
N VAL A 293 -20.36 -50.79 -43.23
CA VAL A 293 -19.74 -50.42 -44.52
C VAL A 293 -18.24 -50.34 -44.30
N LYS A 294 -17.51 -51.14 -45.07
CA LYS A 294 -16.05 -51.19 -45.16
C LYS A 294 -15.60 -50.35 -46.36
N VAL A 295 -14.36 -49.83 -46.25
CA VAL A 295 -13.50 -49.24 -47.30
C VAL A 295 -13.86 -47.78 -47.64
N ASP A 296 -13.01 -46.76 -47.48
CA ASP A 296 -11.71 -46.60 -48.14
C ASP A 296 -10.65 -45.82 -47.32
N VAL A 297 -9.40 -46.20 -47.59
CA VAL A 297 -8.16 -45.54 -47.15
C VAL A 297 -7.93 -44.28 -48.00
N VAL A 298 -7.19 -43.30 -47.46
CA VAL A 298 -6.64 -42.09 -48.12
C VAL A 298 -7.48 -40.80 -48.02
N LYS A 299 -7.19 -39.97 -47.00
CA LYS A 299 -6.81 -38.54 -47.14
C LYS A 299 -6.55 -37.91 -45.77
N ALA A 300 -5.35 -38.15 -45.23
CA ALA A 300 -4.76 -37.32 -44.20
C ALA A 300 -4.01 -36.16 -44.88
N ALA A 301 -4.64 -34.99 -45.02
CA ALA A 301 -3.94 -33.72 -45.24
C ALA A 301 -4.88 -32.52 -45.05
N THR A 302 -4.43 -31.57 -44.23
CA THR A 302 -4.78 -30.14 -44.26
C THR A 302 -6.22 -29.72 -43.92
N GLN A 303 -6.49 -29.60 -42.62
CA GLN A 303 -7.25 -28.47 -42.10
C GLN A 303 -6.39 -27.74 -41.06
N LEU A 304 -5.72 -26.67 -41.53
CA LEU A 304 -5.04 -25.72 -40.66
C LEU A 304 -6.12 -24.79 -40.11
N ILE A 305 -6.54 -25.01 -38.87
CA ILE A 305 -7.45 -24.10 -38.17
C ILE A 305 -6.66 -22.83 -37.86
N LEU A 306 -7.01 -21.73 -38.53
CA LEU A 306 -6.58 -20.38 -38.17
C LEU A 306 -7.33 -19.99 -36.89
N PHE A 307 -6.61 -19.78 -35.80
CA PHE A 307 -7.18 -19.23 -34.58
C PHE A 307 -7.29 -17.72 -34.74
N ASP A 308 -8.49 -17.23 -35.01
CA ASP A 308 -8.82 -15.82 -34.80
C ASP A 308 -9.01 -15.58 -33.31
N ARG A 309 -8.61 -14.40 -32.80
CA ARG A 309 -8.54 -14.11 -31.35
C ARG A 309 -9.87 -14.35 -30.61
N ASP A 310 -10.99 -14.34 -31.32
CA ASP A 310 -12.35 -14.42 -30.76
C ASP A 310 -12.98 -15.82 -30.79
N GLN A 311 -12.34 -16.83 -31.40
CA GLN A 311 -12.94 -18.18 -31.55
C GLN A 311 -12.47 -19.22 -30.53
N VAL A 312 -11.58 -18.86 -29.59
CA VAL A 312 -10.90 -19.87 -28.77
C VAL A 312 -11.71 -20.43 -27.60
N LEU A 313 -12.77 -19.79 -27.11
CA LEU A 313 -13.16 -20.06 -25.71
C LEU A 313 -14.51 -20.73 -25.44
N THR A 314 -15.30 -21.17 -26.44
CA THR A 314 -16.51 -21.94 -26.08
C THR A 314 -16.85 -23.04 -27.10
N SER A 315 -16.95 -24.28 -26.62
CA SER A 315 -17.68 -25.36 -27.31
C SER A 315 -19.20 -25.15 -27.23
N LYS A 316 -19.66 -24.10 -26.54
CA LYS A 316 -21.05 -23.70 -26.38
C LYS A 316 -21.31 -22.37 -27.10
N PRO A 317 -21.99 -22.37 -28.27
CA PRO A 317 -22.20 -21.16 -29.09
C PRO A 317 -23.06 -20.05 -28.45
N ASN A 318 -23.54 -20.24 -27.22
CA ASN A 318 -24.42 -19.28 -26.52
C ASN A 318 -23.75 -18.50 -25.38
N ILE A 319 -22.49 -18.79 -25.03
CA ILE A 319 -21.73 -17.87 -24.16
C ILE A 319 -21.06 -16.86 -25.09
N LYS A 320 -21.87 -15.97 -25.67
CA LYS A 320 -21.34 -14.81 -26.39
C LYS A 320 -20.38 -14.08 -25.45
N THR A 321 -19.15 -13.95 -25.92
CA THR A 321 -18.09 -12.93 -25.81
C THR A 321 -18.44 -11.53 -25.24
N ASN A 322 -19.61 -11.29 -24.67
CA ASN A 322 -19.98 -10.08 -23.94
C ASN A 322 -19.25 -9.90 -22.59
N PHE A 323 -18.40 -10.85 -22.18
CA PHE A 323 -17.77 -10.86 -20.85
C PHE A 323 -16.26 -10.62 -20.85
N ILE A 324 -15.64 -10.37 -22.01
CA ILE A 324 -14.22 -9.97 -22.06
C ILE A 324 -14.03 -8.51 -21.61
N VAL A 325 -15.08 -7.66 -21.64
CA VAL A 325 -14.98 -6.27 -21.18
C VAL A 325 -16.31 -5.77 -20.59
N LEU A 326 -16.67 -6.24 -19.39
CA LEU A 326 -17.44 -5.38 -18.46
C LEU A 326 -16.42 -4.63 -17.59
N TYR A 327 -15.64 -3.75 -18.23
CA TYR A 327 -14.76 -2.81 -17.53
C TYR A 327 -15.37 -1.42 -17.68
N ASP A 328 -15.70 -0.83 -16.55
CA ASP A 328 -16.12 0.56 -16.47
C ASP A 328 -15.01 1.45 -17.06
N ALA A 329 -15.26 2.02 -18.23
CA ALA A 329 -14.34 2.92 -18.92
C ALA A 329 -14.10 4.24 -18.15
N LYS A 330 -14.83 4.47 -17.05
CA LYS A 330 -14.74 5.69 -16.24
C LYS A 330 -13.82 5.58 -15.02
N GLN A 331 -13.24 4.41 -14.73
CA GLN A 331 -12.24 4.32 -13.67
C GLN A 331 -10.91 4.91 -14.14
N ILE A 332 -10.60 6.10 -13.62
CA ILE A 332 -9.29 6.73 -13.66
C ILE A 332 -8.26 5.65 -13.29
N ILE A 333 -7.34 5.36 -14.22
CA ILE A 333 -6.26 4.39 -13.98
C ILE A 333 -5.28 5.07 -13.04
N VAL A 334 -5.48 4.89 -11.72
CA VAL A 334 -4.58 5.40 -10.67
C VAL A 334 -3.35 4.50 -10.52
N SER A 335 -3.27 3.33 -11.19
CA SER A 335 -2.23 2.33 -10.95
C SER A 335 -1.20 2.19 -12.08
N ASP A 336 0.09 2.22 -11.73
CA ASP A 336 1.25 1.82 -12.55
C ASP A 336 1.29 0.32 -12.93
N PHE A 337 0.17 -0.40 -12.83
CA PHE A 337 0.09 -1.85 -12.92
C PHE A 337 -0.83 -2.32 -14.06
N CYS A 338 -0.37 -3.34 -14.78
CA CYS A 338 -1.15 -4.00 -15.83
C CYS A 338 -2.27 -4.84 -15.19
N ARG A 339 -3.53 -4.63 -15.61
CA ARG A 339 -4.72 -5.35 -15.15
C ARG A 339 -4.60 -6.88 -15.34
N HIS A 340 -3.85 -7.33 -16.37
CA HIS A 340 -3.60 -8.75 -16.60
C HIS A 340 -2.81 -9.43 -15.47
N ARG A 341 -2.06 -8.68 -14.66
CA ARG A 341 -1.29 -9.23 -13.54
C ARG A 341 -2.16 -9.74 -12.38
N LYS A 342 -3.42 -9.29 -12.29
CA LYS A 342 -4.33 -9.51 -11.14
C LYS A 342 -5.68 -10.10 -11.56
N MET A 343 -5.73 -10.73 -12.74
CA MET A 343 -6.98 -11.21 -13.33
C MET A 343 -7.73 -12.24 -12.48
N LEU A 344 -7.01 -13.09 -11.74
CA LEU A 344 -7.64 -14.14 -10.93
C LEU A 344 -8.15 -13.56 -9.62
N SER A 345 -7.35 -12.73 -8.94
CA SER A 345 -7.79 -12.10 -7.68
C SER A 345 -8.95 -11.12 -7.90
N HIS A 346 -8.99 -10.44 -9.05
CA HIS A 346 -10.10 -9.55 -9.42
C HIS A 346 -11.42 -10.29 -9.69
N LEU A 347 -11.39 -11.55 -10.14
CA LEU A 347 -12.61 -12.37 -10.29
C LEU A 347 -13.34 -12.54 -8.96
N LEU A 348 -12.59 -12.59 -7.86
CA LEU A 348 -13.12 -12.90 -6.53
C LEU A 348 -13.55 -11.65 -5.75
N LEU A 349 -13.35 -10.44 -6.28
CA LEU A 349 -13.76 -9.19 -5.62
C LEU A 349 -15.22 -9.14 -5.11
N PRO A 350 -16.23 -9.72 -5.79
CA PRO A 350 -17.62 -9.69 -5.29
C PRO A 350 -17.81 -10.26 -3.87
N ASN A 351 -16.96 -11.19 -3.44
CA ASN A 351 -16.99 -11.80 -2.10
C ASN A 351 -15.78 -11.41 -1.24
N ILE A 352 -15.14 -10.28 -1.52
CA ILE A 352 -13.93 -9.83 -0.82
C ILE A 352 -14.14 -9.67 0.70
N ASN A 353 -15.37 -9.38 1.13
CA ASN A 353 -15.74 -9.30 2.55
C ASN A 353 -15.38 -10.57 3.33
N LEU A 354 -15.49 -11.75 2.72
CA LEU A 354 -15.11 -13.01 3.35
C LEU A 354 -13.61 -13.05 3.67
N LEU A 355 -12.78 -12.55 2.76
CA LEU A 355 -11.33 -12.45 2.99
C LEU A 355 -11.02 -11.40 4.05
N ILE A 356 -11.58 -10.19 3.94
CA ILE A 356 -11.31 -9.13 4.93
C ILE A 356 -11.70 -9.61 6.33
N ASN A 357 -12.86 -10.24 6.49
CA ASN A 357 -13.28 -10.79 7.77
C ASN A 357 -12.30 -11.85 8.33
N ASP A 358 -11.79 -12.75 7.50
CA ASP A 358 -10.77 -13.72 7.91
C ASP A 358 -9.45 -13.04 8.31
N LEU A 359 -8.98 -12.09 7.51
CA LEU A 359 -7.75 -11.34 7.77
C LEU A 359 -7.83 -10.53 9.06
N PHE A 360 -9.02 -10.06 9.45
CA PHE A 360 -9.24 -9.33 10.70
C PHE A 360 -9.40 -10.23 11.93
N LEU A 361 -9.47 -11.57 11.81
CA LEU A 361 -9.58 -12.45 12.98
C LEU A 361 -8.46 -12.25 14.01
N PRO A 362 -7.16 -12.13 13.63
CA PRO A 362 -6.10 -11.81 14.58
C PRO A 362 -6.27 -10.42 15.21
N VAL A 363 -6.68 -9.42 14.42
CA VAL A 363 -6.91 -8.04 14.89
C VAL A 363 -8.04 -8.00 15.94
N LYS A 364 -9.14 -8.71 15.70
CA LYS A 364 -10.31 -8.80 16.60
C LYS A 364 -10.02 -9.58 17.89
N ARG A 365 -8.99 -10.41 17.92
CA ARG A 365 -8.55 -11.14 19.13
C ARG A 365 -7.72 -10.29 20.07
N VAL A 366 -7.28 -9.10 19.64
CA VAL A 366 -6.55 -8.18 20.50
C VAL A 366 -7.49 -7.69 21.61
N ALA A 367 -7.21 -8.11 22.84
CA ALA A 367 -7.94 -7.68 24.02
C ALA A 367 -7.18 -6.54 24.71
N VAL A 368 -7.92 -5.57 25.26
CA VAL A 368 -7.34 -4.48 26.04
C VAL A 368 -6.75 -5.03 27.33
N ASN A 369 -5.46 -4.82 27.55
CA ASN A 369 -4.79 -5.06 28.82
C ASN A 369 -4.03 -3.79 29.25
N GLN A 370 -4.72 -2.92 29.99
CA GLN A 370 -4.15 -1.63 30.43
C GLN A 370 -2.96 -1.76 31.38
N LYS A 371 -2.73 -2.94 31.97
CA LYS A 371 -1.57 -3.19 32.85
C LYS A 371 -0.30 -3.49 32.06
N CYS A 372 -0.43 -3.91 30.80
CA CYS A 372 0.69 -4.20 29.93
C CYS A 372 1.03 -2.95 29.12
N VAL A 373 2.21 -2.40 29.38
CA VAL A 373 2.67 -1.15 28.80
C VAL A 373 4.00 -1.40 28.08
N GLU A 374 4.13 -0.88 26.86
CA GLU A 374 5.33 -0.90 26.03
C GLU A 374 5.56 0.53 25.54
N MET A 375 6.77 1.09 25.75
CA MET A 375 7.09 2.49 25.39
C MET A 375 6.09 3.51 25.98
N ASN A 376 5.63 3.30 27.22
CA ASN A 376 4.55 4.10 27.85
C ASN A 376 3.25 4.20 27.03
N LEU A 377 2.95 3.16 26.24
CA LEU A 377 1.68 2.96 25.54
C LEU A 377 1.04 1.64 25.98
N ILE A 378 -0.29 1.57 25.99
CA ILE A 378 -0.98 0.30 26.25
C ILE A 378 -0.66 -0.68 25.10
N ALA A 379 0.01 -1.79 25.42
CA ALA A 379 0.60 -2.71 24.44
C ALA A 379 -0.44 -3.28 23.45
N SER A 380 -1.69 -3.45 23.86
CA SER A 380 -2.79 -3.88 23.00
C SER A 380 -2.98 -2.99 21.77
N PHE A 381 -2.77 -1.67 21.87
CA PHE A 381 -2.92 -0.78 20.71
C PHE A 381 -1.73 -0.90 19.73
N ILE A 382 -0.52 -1.13 20.24
CA ILE A 382 0.65 -1.44 19.39
C ILE A 382 0.41 -2.74 18.63
N GLN A 383 -0.06 -3.79 19.33
CA GLN A 383 -0.39 -5.07 18.71
C GLN A 383 -1.50 -4.91 17.66
N PHE A 384 -2.54 -4.13 17.95
CA PHE A 384 -3.60 -3.81 16.99
C PHE A 384 -3.04 -3.24 15.68
N PHE A 385 -2.20 -2.20 15.74
CA PHE A 385 -1.63 -1.59 14.54
C PHE A 385 -0.64 -2.51 13.81
N ARG A 386 0.10 -3.36 14.54
CA ARG A 386 0.97 -4.38 13.95
C ARG A 386 0.17 -5.38 13.12
N GLU A 387 -0.91 -5.94 13.68
CA GLU A 387 -1.79 -6.86 12.95
C GLU A 387 -2.51 -6.15 11.79
N LEU A 388 -2.94 -4.91 12.00
CA LEU A 388 -3.55 -4.11 10.94
C LEU A 388 -2.59 -3.88 9.75
N GLY A 389 -1.29 -3.71 10.02
CA GLY A 389 -0.24 -3.64 9.01
C GLY A 389 -0.14 -4.93 8.18
N ASN A 390 -0.27 -6.10 8.81
CA ASN A 390 -0.29 -7.39 8.12
C ASN A 390 -1.49 -7.48 7.16
N VAL A 391 -2.67 -7.05 7.61
CA VAL A 391 -3.87 -7.02 6.77
C VAL A 391 -3.70 -6.05 5.59
N LEU A 392 -3.18 -4.85 5.84
CA LEU A 392 -2.95 -3.84 4.82
C LEU A 392 -2.02 -4.35 3.69
N MET A 393 -1.00 -5.13 4.03
CA MET A 393 -0.09 -5.72 3.03
C MET A 393 -0.79 -6.69 2.07
N VAL A 394 -1.87 -7.33 2.50
CA VAL A 394 -2.72 -8.17 1.64
C VAL A 394 -3.71 -7.30 0.87
N VAL A 395 -4.38 -6.36 1.52
CA VAL A 395 -5.36 -5.43 0.91
C VAL A 395 -4.76 -4.62 -0.24
N ARG A 396 -3.52 -4.14 -0.08
CA ARG A 396 -2.79 -3.39 -1.12
C ARG A 396 -2.58 -4.18 -2.40
N HIS A 397 -2.67 -5.51 -2.37
CA HIS A 397 -2.62 -6.34 -3.58
C HIS A 397 -3.75 -6.00 -4.55
N PHE A 398 -4.95 -5.69 -4.06
CA PHE A 398 -6.14 -5.57 -4.91
C PHE A 398 -6.20 -4.25 -5.69
N GLU A 399 -5.60 -3.17 -5.16
CA GLU A 399 -5.64 -1.82 -5.79
C GLU A 399 -7.06 -1.34 -6.14
N SER A 400 -8.05 -1.74 -5.33
CA SER A 400 -9.45 -1.39 -5.51
C SER A 400 -9.92 -0.47 -4.39
N ALA A 401 -10.57 0.63 -4.75
CA ALA A 401 -11.17 1.59 -3.83
C ALA A 401 -12.08 0.90 -2.80
N SER A 402 -13.07 0.14 -3.30
CA SER A 402 -14.03 -0.61 -2.48
C SER A 402 -13.38 -1.55 -1.45
N VAL A 403 -12.24 -2.17 -1.79
CA VAL A 403 -11.53 -3.06 -0.86
C VAL A 403 -10.81 -2.28 0.23
N HIS A 404 -10.26 -1.11 -0.11
CA HIS A 404 -9.62 -0.23 0.87
C HIS A 404 -10.63 0.47 1.78
N GLU A 405 -11.79 0.87 1.25
CA GLU A 405 -12.92 1.41 2.03
C GLU A 405 -13.40 0.39 3.05
N LEU A 406 -13.62 -0.86 2.61
CA LEU A 406 -14.01 -1.96 3.50
C LEU A 406 -12.95 -2.24 4.57
N PHE A 407 -11.66 -2.21 4.21
CA PHE A 407 -10.56 -2.35 5.16
C PHE A 407 -10.59 -1.25 6.22
N ILE A 408 -10.75 0.02 5.84
CA ILE A 408 -10.82 1.10 6.83
C ILE A 408 -12.08 0.98 7.67
N HIS A 409 -13.23 0.65 7.08
CA HIS A 409 -14.47 0.47 7.83
C HIS A 409 -14.28 -0.55 8.97
N GLU A 410 -13.67 -1.71 8.65
CA GLU A 410 -13.44 -2.76 9.62
C GLU A 410 -12.36 -2.39 10.65
N ALA A 411 -11.31 -1.66 10.22
CA ALA A 411 -10.29 -1.11 11.11
C ALA A 411 -10.88 -0.10 12.10
N ASN A 412 -11.69 0.84 11.61
CA ASN A 412 -12.40 1.85 12.40
C ASN A 412 -13.32 1.18 13.41
N SER A 413 -14.16 0.23 12.97
CA SER A 413 -15.08 -0.51 13.84
C SER A 413 -14.32 -1.25 14.95
N THR A 414 -13.26 -1.99 14.60
CA THR A 414 -12.47 -2.77 15.57
C THR A 414 -11.73 -1.86 16.55
N LEU A 415 -11.16 -0.74 16.08
CA LEU A 415 -10.47 0.22 16.93
C LEU A 415 -11.44 0.94 17.89
N CYS A 416 -12.61 1.35 17.41
CA CYS A 416 -13.65 1.95 18.24
C CYS A 416 -14.13 0.97 19.33
N MET A 417 -14.30 -0.32 19.00
CA MET A 417 -14.57 -1.35 20.00
C MET A 417 -13.44 -1.45 21.02
N LEU A 418 -12.17 -1.46 20.58
CA LEU A 418 -11.01 -1.54 21.49
C LEU A 418 -10.96 -0.32 22.43
N LEU A 419 -11.15 0.90 21.90
CA LEU A 419 -11.21 2.14 22.68
C LEU A 419 -12.35 2.13 23.71
N ALA A 420 -13.51 1.57 23.35
CA ALA A 420 -14.66 1.49 24.25
C ALA A 420 -14.41 0.62 25.49
N HIS A 421 -13.45 -0.31 25.44
CA HIS A 421 -13.07 -1.16 26.58
C HIS A 421 -12.01 -0.52 27.49
N VAL A 422 -11.47 0.65 27.14
CA VAL A 422 -10.50 1.36 28.00
C VAL A 422 -11.23 1.97 29.20
N THR A 423 -10.83 1.55 30.39
CA THR A 423 -11.31 2.12 31.66
C THR A 423 -10.44 3.30 32.09
N VAL A 424 -11.03 4.29 32.76
CA VAL A 424 -10.31 5.48 33.25
C VAL A 424 -9.93 5.24 34.72
N PRO A 425 -8.66 4.95 35.04
CA PRO A 425 -8.22 4.64 36.40
C PRO A 425 -8.09 5.92 37.25
N TYR A 426 -7.79 5.72 38.54
CA TYR A 426 -7.50 6.81 39.47
C TYR A 426 -6.00 7.11 39.65
N SER A 427 -5.13 6.26 39.11
CA SER A 427 -3.67 6.41 39.15
C SER A 427 -3.21 7.48 38.16
N TYR A 428 -2.43 8.46 38.63
CA TYR A 428 -1.89 9.53 37.79
C TYR A 428 -1.02 8.97 36.65
N LYS A 429 -0.10 8.06 36.97
CA LYS A 429 0.79 7.45 35.97
C LYS A 429 0.00 6.73 34.88
N ASP A 430 -1.00 5.95 35.27
CA ASP A 430 -1.82 5.19 34.31
C ASP A 430 -2.66 6.11 33.42
N LEU A 431 -3.17 7.23 33.97
CA LEU A 431 -3.89 8.24 33.19
C LEU A 431 -2.99 8.90 32.15
N VAL A 432 -1.75 9.23 32.51
CA VAL A 432 -0.78 9.83 31.59
C VAL A 432 -0.39 8.84 30.47
N VAL A 433 -0.22 7.55 30.80
CA VAL A 433 -0.02 6.48 29.79
C VAL A 433 -1.22 6.34 28.86
N ILE A 434 -2.46 6.41 29.38
CA ILE A 434 -3.66 6.39 28.54
C ILE A 434 -3.67 7.60 27.62
N LEU A 435 -3.41 8.81 28.12
CA LEU A 435 -3.38 10.03 27.31
C LEU A 435 -2.35 9.92 26.18
N ASN A 436 -1.14 9.43 26.47
CA ASN A 436 -0.12 9.16 25.46
C ASN A 436 -0.58 8.13 24.41
N THR A 437 -1.25 7.07 24.87
CA THR A 437 -1.84 6.04 23.99
C THR A 437 -2.91 6.64 23.06
N LEU A 438 -3.73 7.55 23.55
CA LEU A 438 -4.77 8.21 22.74
C LEU A 438 -4.16 9.07 21.63
N TYR A 439 -3.12 9.85 21.92
CA TYR A 439 -2.41 10.62 20.91
C TYR A 439 -1.74 9.72 19.86
N PHE A 440 -1.11 8.63 20.30
CA PHE A 440 -0.55 7.62 19.40
C PHE A 440 -1.61 7.01 18.48
N VAL A 441 -2.76 6.62 19.02
CA VAL A 441 -3.88 6.03 18.25
C VAL A 441 -4.41 7.03 17.22
N GLU A 442 -4.69 8.27 17.62
CA GLU A 442 -5.23 9.30 16.72
C GLU A 442 -4.25 9.58 15.58
N THR A 443 -2.98 9.84 15.91
CA THR A 443 -1.95 10.18 14.92
C THR A 443 -1.73 9.02 13.94
N THR A 444 -1.53 7.81 14.46
CA THR A 444 -1.25 6.62 13.64
C THR A 444 -2.44 6.26 12.72
N PHE A 445 -3.67 6.39 13.22
CA PHE A 445 -4.85 6.11 12.41
C PHE A 445 -5.09 7.18 11.35
N LEU A 446 -4.89 8.46 11.67
CA LEU A 446 -4.97 9.55 10.69
C LEU A 446 -3.92 9.39 9.58
N GLU A 447 -2.68 9.02 9.92
CA GLU A 447 -1.66 8.71 8.92
C GLU A 447 -2.05 7.54 8.02
N LEU A 448 -2.68 6.50 8.58
CA LEU A 448 -3.17 5.36 7.81
C LEU A 448 -4.25 5.80 6.82
N VAL A 449 -5.22 6.61 7.27
CA VAL A 449 -6.28 7.15 6.42
C VAL A 449 -5.70 8.04 5.32
N GLU A 450 -4.73 8.92 5.65
CA GLU A 450 -4.04 9.76 4.67
C GLU A 450 -3.37 8.93 3.57
N LYS A 451 -2.64 7.88 3.96
CA LYS A 451 -1.95 6.97 3.03
C LYS A 451 -2.92 6.21 2.11
N ILE A 452 -4.15 5.99 2.57
CA ILE A 452 -5.20 5.26 1.82
C ILE A 452 -6.12 6.21 1.04
N ARG A 453 -6.21 7.50 1.40
CA ARG A 453 -7.10 8.50 0.78
C ARG A 453 -6.96 8.59 -0.74
N LYS A 454 -5.78 8.30 -1.29
CA LYS A 454 -5.57 8.22 -2.75
C LYS A 454 -6.46 7.20 -3.46
N TRP A 455 -7.07 6.27 -2.73
CA TRP A 455 -7.97 5.25 -3.25
C TRP A 455 -9.46 5.60 -3.10
N GLY A 456 -9.83 6.62 -2.32
CA GLY A 456 -11.23 6.97 -2.09
C GLY A 456 -11.45 7.91 -0.90
N THR A 457 -12.67 8.43 -0.78
CA THR A 457 -13.13 9.18 0.40
C THR A 457 -13.51 8.20 1.50
N ILE A 458 -13.06 8.48 2.72
CA ILE A 458 -13.17 7.53 3.81
C ILE A 458 -13.66 8.27 5.04
N ASP A 459 -14.87 7.93 5.48
CA ASP A 459 -15.40 8.38 6.76
C ASP A 459 -14.90 7.48 7.88
N HIS A 460 -14.60 8.10 9.02
CA HIS A 460 -14.11 7.42 10.22
C HIS A 460 -14.58 8.16 11.48
N ASP A 461 -14.81 7.39 12.54
CA ASP A 461 -15.34 7.90 13.82
C ASP A 461 -14.29 7.86 14.95
N VAL A 462 -13.08 7.37 14.67
CA VAL A 462 -12.01 7.19 15.67
C VAL A 462 -11.76 8.48 16.45
N SER A 463 -11.67 9.62 15.78
CA SER A 463 -11.44 10.92 16.43
C SER A 463 -12.53 11.24 17.46
N THR A 464 -13.81 10.94 17.18
CA THR A 464 -14.91 11.18 18.12
C THR A 464 -14.76 10.34 19.38
N TYR A 465 -14.40 9.06 19.25
CA TYR A 465 -14.17 8.17 20.39
C TYR A 465 -12.93 8.58 21.20
N VAL A 466 -11.84 8.92 20.51
CA VAL A 466 -10.61 9.41 21.13
C VAL A 466 -10.89 10.66 21.95
N ARG A 467 -11.54 11.68 21.36
CA ARG A 467 -11.85 12.95 22.04
C ARG A 467 -12.73 12.77 23.27
N LYS A 468 -13.72 11.87 23.19
CA LYS A 468 -14.59 11.54 24.33
C LYS A 468 -13.83 10.90 25.48
N LEU A 469 -12.86 10.03 25.19
CA LEU A 469 -12.04 9.38 26.20
C LEU A 469 -10.95 10.32 26.73
N GLU A 470 -10.31 11.10 25.85
CA GLU A 470 -9.34 12.14 26.17
C GLU A 470 -9.93 13.13 27.17
N SER A 471 -11.11 13.69 26.90
CA SER A 471 -11.80 14.63 27.81
C SER A 471 -12.00 14.05 29.23
N LYS A 472 -12.33 12.77 29.36
CA LYS A 472 -12.48 12.11 30.68
C LYS A 472 -11.14 11.96 31.38
N VAL A 473 -10.10 11.56 30.64
CA VAL A 473 -8.75 11.34 31.15
C VAL A 473 -8.13 12.68 31.58
N THR A 474 -8.20 13.72 30.74
CA THR A 474 -7.66 15.06 31.04
C THR A 474 -8.35 15.68 32.24
N THR A 475 -9.69 15.65 32.31
CA THR A 475 -10.46 16.13 33.50
C THR A 475 -9.99 15.44 34.78
N ARG A 476 -9.68 14.14 34.71
CA ARG A 476 -9.20 13.38 35.86
C ARG A 476 -7.76 13.73 36.23
N ILE A 477 -6.88 13.88 35.24
CA ILE A 477 -5.51 14.36 35.44
C ILE A 477 -5.51 15.73 36.10
N GLU A 478 -6.27 16.69 35.58
CA GLU A 478 -6.42 18.04 36.15
C GLU A 478 -6.85 17.99 37.62
N SER A 479 -7.83 17.15 37.94
CA SER A 479 -8.32 16.97 39.32
C SER A 479 -7.21 16.48 40.26
N ILE A 480 -6.37 15.55 39.80
CA ILE A 480 -5.25 15.02 40.58
C ILE A 480 -4.13 16.06 40.70
N LEU A 481 -3.75 16.70 39.60
CA LEU A 481 -2.73 17.76 39.58
C LEU A 481 -3.12 18.93 40.47
N LYS A 482 -4.40 19.30 40.54
CA LYS A 482 -4.90 20.32 41.47
C LYS A 482 -4.67 19.95 42.93
N VAL A 483 -4.82 18.67 43.30
CA VAL A 483 -4.54 18.17 44.65
C VAL A 483 -3.04 18.16 44.91
N ILE A 484 -2.23 17.69 43.96
CA ILE A 484 -0.76 17.70 44.04
C ILE A 484 -0.23 19.13 44.19
N PHE A 485 -0.69 20.05 43.35
CA PHE A 485 -0.32 21.46 43.38
C PHE A 485 -0.61 22.09 44.74
N ARG A 486 -1.82 21.91 45.28
CA ARG A 486 -2.19 22.42 46.61
C ARG A 486 -1.33 21.87 47.74
N ARG A 487 -0.85 20.62 47.61
CA ARG A 487 -0.02 19.96 48.62
C ARG A 487 1.43 20.43 48.57
N ASN A 488 1.99 20.65 47.39
CA ASN A 488 3.40 20.97 47.21
C ASN A 488 3.68 22.48 47.19
N VAL A 489 2.76 23.29 46.66
CA VAL A 489 2.96 24.72 46.41
C VAL A 489 2.18 25.55 47.43
N LYS A 490 2.70 25.60 48.66
CA LYS A 490 2.03 26.16 49.84
C LYS A 490 2.31 27.65 50.01
N LYS A 491 3.53 28.09 49.75
CA LYS A 491 3.92 29.48 49.96
C LYS A 491 3.11 30.40 49.06
N LYS A 492 2.73 31.57 49.59
CA LYS A 492 1.88 32.52 48.87
C LYS A 492 2.67 33.26 47.80
N PHE A 493 3.89 33.69 48.12
CA PHE A 493 4.68 34.61 47.29
C PHE A 493 6.06 34.09 46.89
N ALA A 494 6.60 33.07 47.57
CA ALA A 494 7.90 32.47 47.28
C ALA A 494 7.73 30.99 46.91
N PHE A 495 7.16 30.73 45.74
CA PHE A 495 6.70 29.41 45.29
C PHE A 495 7.57 28.76 44.20
N SER A 496 8.51 29.46 43.58
CA SER A 496 9.31 29.01 42.42
C SER A 496 9.95 27.66 42.69
N ASN A 497 10.71 27.55 43.78
CA ASN A 497 11.37 26.33 44.22
C ASN A 497 10.39 25.19 44.51
N GLU A 498 9.26 25.48 45.17
CA GLU A 498 8.23 24.47 45.46
C GLU A 498 7.57 23.95 44.18
N PHE A 499 7.35 24.83 43.21
CA PHE A 499 6.78 24.50 41.91
C PHE A 499 7.77 23.72 41.04
N ILE A 500 9.03 24.14 40.99
CA ILE A 500 10.12 23.46 40.27
C ILE A 500 10.31 22.04 40.81
N GLU A 501 10.37 21.85 42.14
CA GLU A 501 10.51 20.52 42.73
C GLU A 501 9.30 19.62 42.44
N MET A 502 8.09 20.19 42.44
CA MET A 502 6.89 19.47 42.01
C MET A 502 6.98 19.07 40.53
N LEU A 503 7.41 19.97 39.63
CA LEU A 503 7.59 19.67 38.21
C LEU A 503 8.61 18.54 38.01
N LYS A 504 9.76 18.60 38.69
CA LYS A 504 10.78 17.54 38.64
C LYS A 504 10.21 16.19 39.03
N LYS A 505 9.45 16.15 40.12
CA LYS A 505 8.93 14.92 40.70
C LYS A 505 7.77 14.30 39.90
N GLU A 506 6.87 15.13 39.38
CA GLU A 506 5.59 14.65 38.85
C GLU A 506 5.54 14.70 37.32
N VAL A 507 6.23 15.64 36.66
CA VAL A 507 6.17 15.83 35.20
C VAL A 507 7.47 15.46 34.50
N LEU A 508 8.60 16.01 34.95
CA LEU A 508 9.90 15.81 34.30
C LEU A 508 10.51 14.43 34.59
N VAL A 509 9.90 13.66 35.51
CA VAL A 509 10.22 12.24 35.71
C VAL A 509 9.76 11.35 34.55
N LEU A 510 8.87 11.87 33.69
CA LEU A 510 8.40 11.17 32.50
C LEU A 510 9.47 11.20 31.40
N ASP A 511 9.73 10.05 30.78
CA ASP A 511 10.72 9.95 29.71
C ASP A 511 10.22 10.65 28.43
N ARG A 512 10.96 11.67 27.99
CA ARG A 512 10.64 12.45 26.78
C ARG A 512 10.71 11.66 25.49
N ILE A 513 11.46 10.55 25.47
CA ILE A 513 11.54 9.68 24.30
C ILE A 513 10.24 8.88 24.15
N GLU A 514 9.62 8.51 25.27
CA GLU A 514 8.47 7.61 25.30
C GLU A 514 7.12 8.37 25.30
N PHE A 515 7.11 9.64 25.69
CA PHE A 515 5.90 10.47 25.73
C PHE A 515 5.84 11.50 24.59
N ASN A 516 4.66 11.62 23.98
CA ASN A 516 4.39 12.64 22.98
C ASN A 516 4.47 14.06 23.58
N GLU A 517 5.04 15.01 22.83
CA GLU A 517 5.20 16.41 23.23
C GLU A 517 3.86 17.07 23.65
N SER A 518 2.76 16.72 23.00
CA SER A 518 1.42 17.23 23.35
C SER A 518 0.98 16.84 24.76
N VAL A 519 1.46 15.70 25.30
CA VAL A 519 1.19 15.31 26.69
C VAL A 519 1.88 16.29 27.65
N PHE A 520 3.15 16.60 27.42
CA PHE A 520 3.88 17.57 28.24
C PHE A 520 3.26 18.95 28.14
N GLN A 521 2.90 19.39 26.93
CA GLN A 521 2.21 20.66 26.70
C GLN A 521 0.95 20.77 27.56
N PHE A 522 0.08 19.76 27.53
CA PHE A 522 -1.13 19.70 28.35
C PHE A 522 -0.83 19.74 29.86
N LEU A 523 0.16 18.96 30.32
CA LEU A 523 0.55 18.92 31.74
C LEU A 523 1.08 20.28 32.22
N PHE A 524 1.96 20.91 31.44
CA PHE A 524 2.48 22.25 31.75
C PHE A 524 1.37 23.28 31.73
N GLU A 525 0.56 23.33 30.68
CA GLU A 525 -0.55 24.28 30.55
C GLU A 525 -1.53 24.16 31.74
N THR A 526 -1.83 22.94 32.17
CA THR A 526 -2.66 22.69 33.36
C THR A 526 -2.02 23.26 34.63
N LEU A 527 -0.73 22.99 34.86
CA LEU A 527 -0.03 23.42 36.06
C LEU A 527 0.20 24.94 36.09
N PHE A 528 0.56 25.55 34.96
CA PHE A 528 0.65 27.00 34.82
C PHE A 528 -0.71 27.66 34.97
N SER A 529 -1.79 27.06 34.47
CA SER A 529 -3.16 27.54 34.71
C SER A 529 -3.53 27.53 36.19
N LEU A 530 -3.12 26.49 36.94
CA LEU A 530 -3.32 26.41 38.40
C LEU A 530 -2.50 27.47 39.14
N LEU A 531 -1.26 27.70 38.71
CA LEU A 531 -0.38 28.72 39.27
C LEU A 531 -0.94 30.12 39.00
N PHE A 532 -1.33 30.41 37.76
CA PHE A 532 -1.93 31.66 37.37
C PHE A 532 -3.25 31.91 38.12
N SER A 533 -4.11 30.89 38.25
CA SER A 533 -5.34 30.95 39.05
C SER A 533 -5.08 31.24 40.54
N LYS A 534 -3.90 30.90 41.07
CA LYS A 534 -3.49 31.26 42.43
C LYS A 534 -3.07 32.73 42.49
N MET A 535 -2.34 33.21 41.48
CA MET A 535 -1.85 34.59 41.40
C MET A 535 -2.96 35.61 41.21
N VAL A 536 -3.92 35.34 40.32
CA VAL A 536 -5.07 36.24 40.04
C VAL A 536 -5.94 36.52 41.27
N LYS A 537 -5.83 35.71 42.33
CA LYS A 537 -6.56 35.91 43.60
C LYS A 537 -5.89 36.90 44.54
N PHE A 538 -4.69 37.36 44.23
CA PHE A 538 -4.00 38.33 45.06
C PHE A 538 -4.54 39.73 44.84
N LYS A 539 -4.54 40.51 45.92
CA LYS A 539 -4.60 41.97 45.82
C LYS A 539 -3.21 42.43 45.46
N MET A 540 -3.10 43.10 44.33
CA MET A 540 -1.84 43.42 43.68
C MET A 540 -1.40 44.84 44.04
N GLU A 541 -0.14 44.92 44.46
CA GLU A 541 0.65 46.14 44.60
C GLU A 541 1.93 46.01 43.75
N PRO A 542 2.56 47.11 43.35
CA PRO A 542 3.75 47.06 42.49
C PRO A 542 4.87 46.16 43.01
N GLN A 543 5.20 46.26 44.31
CA GLN A 543 6.25 45.46 44.94
C GLN A 543 5.94 43.95 44.91
N LEU A 544 4.67 43.59 45.12
CA LEU A 544 4.24 42.20 45.03
C LEU A 544 4.28 41.71 43.58
N ALA A 545 3.89 42.54 42.61
CA ALA A 545 3.96 42.19 41.20
C ALA A 545 5.41 41.96 40.74
N GLU A 546 6.36 42.79 41.17
CA GLU A 546 7.79 42.62 40.94
C GLU A 546 8.30 41.29 41.50
N LEU A 547 8.01 41.00 42.78
CA LEU A 547 8.38 39.74 43.41
C LEU A 547 7.82 38.52 42.64
N LEU A 548 6.56 38.58 42.21
CA LEU A 548 5.95 37.49 41.45
C LEU A 548 6.54 37.34 40.04
N ILE A 549 7.00 38.43 39.41
CA ILE A 549 7.73 38.36 38.14
C ILE A 549 9.05 37.63 38.33
N GLU A 550 9.79 37.90 39.41
CA GLU A 550 11.04 37.20 39.73
C GLU A 550 10.79 35.69 39.89
N GLU A 551 9.75 35.30 40.64
CA GLU A 551 9.37 33.91 40.86
C GLU A 551 9.00 33.17 39.55
N ILE A 552 8.30 33.84 38.63
CA ILE A 552 7.99 33.31 37.30
C ILE A 552 9.25 33.26 36.42
N GLY A 553 10.12 34.26 36.52
CA GLY A 553 11.40 34.30 35.84
C GLY A 553 12.31 33.13 36.23
N GLU A 554 12.36 32.77 37.52
CA GLU A 554 13.10 31.59 37.99
C GLU A 554 12.55 30.29 37.39
N ILE A 555 11.22 30.14 37.33
CA ILE A 555 10.59 28.98 36.70
C ILE A 555 10.89 28.93 35.19
N ARG A 556 10.82 30.09 34.51
CA ARG A 556 11.16 30.22 33.08
C ARG A 556 12.60 29.77 32.84
N LEU A 557 13.57 30.37 33.54
CA LEU A 557 14.99 30.05 33.38
C LEU A 557 15.28 28.56 33.61
N PHE A 558 14.64 27.95 34.62
CA PHE A 558 14.79 26.52 34.88
C PHE A 558 14.28 25.65 33.73
N LEU A 559 13.17 26.03 33.10
CA LEU A 559 12.54 25.22 32.06
C LEU A 559 13.02 25.55 30.64
N GLU A 560 13.52 26.76 30.39
CA GLU A 560 13.86 27.27 29.04
C GLU A 560 15.01 26.49 28.39
N GLU A 561 15.95 25.97 29.19
CA GLU A 561 16.99 25.03 28.72
C GLU A 561 16.40 23.76 28.11
N GLN A 562 15.20 23.40 28.54
CA GLN A 562 14.58 22.11 28.33
C GLN A 562 13.31 22.20 27.47
N TRP A 563 12.68 23.36 27.42
CA TRP A 563 11.40 23.64 26.78
C TRP A 563 11.39 25.12 26.35
N PRO A 564 11.81 25.42 25.11
CA PRO A 564 11.98 26.81 24.66
C PRO A 564 10.67 27.58 24.51
N LYS A 565 9.53 26.87 24.44
CA LYS A 565 8.19 27.46 24.38
C LYS A 565 7.36 26.95 25.54
N LEU A 566 7.22 27.77 26.57
CA LEU A 566 6.46 27.41 27.76
C LEU A 566 5.04 27.97 27.67
N PRO A 567 4.00 27.13 27.84
CA PRO A 567 2.63 27.62 27.81
C PRO A 567 2.39 28.63 28.93
N LEU A 568 1.65 29.69 28.61
CA LEU A 568 1.12 30.69 29.54
C LEU A 568 2.14 31.57 30.29
N ILE A 569 3.45 31.29 30.28
CA ILE A 569 4.43 32.10 31.03
C ILE A 569 4.41 33.57 30.56
N ASP A 570 4.44 33.82 29.24
CA ASP A 570 4.39 35.18 28.72
C ASP A 570 3.09 35.90 29.11
N VAL A 571 1.98 35.16 29.16
CA VAL A 571 0.67 35.68 29.59
C VAL A 571 0.71 36.06 31.07
N MET A 572 1.32 35.22 31.92
CA MET A 572 1.49 35.47 33.35
C MET A 572 2.38 36.68 33.61
N GLU A 573 3.49 36.82 32.89
CA GLU A 573 4.37 37.98 33.01
C GLU A 573 3.68 39.26 32.56
N ASN A 574 2.98 39.25 31.41
CA ASN A 574 2.27 40.42 30.92
C ASN A 574 1.17 40.84 31.90
N TYR A 575 0.46 39.88 32.50
CA TYR A 575 -0.49 40.14 33.57
C TYR A 575 0.16 40.88 34.75
N LEU A 576 1.32 40.42 35.22
CA LEU A 576 2.01 41.03 36.36
C LEU A 576 2.62 42.39 36.02
N LYS A 577 3.20 42.55 34.82
CA LYS A 577 3.82 43.81 34.37
C LYS A 577 2.82 44.98 34.37
N ILE A 578 1.53 44.71 34.17
CA ILE A 578 0.46 45.72 34.31
C ILE A 578 0.44 46.33 35.72
N PHE A 579 0.65 45.51 36.76
CA PHE A 579 0.58 45.94 38.16
C PHE A 579 1.87 46.59 38.68
N VAL A 580 2.97 46.47 37.95
CA VAL A 580 4.22 47.19 38.27
C VAL A 580 4.04 48.71 38.07
N CYS A 581 3.16 49.12 37.15
CA CYS A 581 2.81 50.52 36.96
C CYS A 581 1.98 51.05 38.15
N THR A 582 2.41 52.16 38.76
CA THR A 582 1.67 52.76 39.87
C THR A 582 0.36 53.38 39.40
N THR A 583 -0.68 53.32 40.25
CA THR A 583 -1.99 53.93 39.98
C THR A 583 -1.99 55.45 40.25
N ASP A 584 -0.85 56.01 40.64
CA ASP A 584 -0.68 57.45 40.88
C ASP A 584 -0.88 58.28 39.63
N ASN A 585 -0.43 57.76 38.49
CA ASN A 585 -0.67 58.38 37.19
C ASN A 585 -1.66 57.55 36.39
N VAL A 586 -2.95 57.90 36.52
CA VAL A 586 -4.09 57.23 35.89
C VAL A 586 -3.89 57.07 34.38
N THR A 587 -3.42 58.11 33.68
CA THR A 587 -3.20 58.08 32.23
C THR A 587 -2.09 57.11 31.84
N VAL A 588 -0.97 57.12 32.56
CA VAL A 588 0.15 56.20 32.30
C VAL A 588 -0.26 54.76 32.56
N PHE A 589 -0.93 54.48 33.69
CA PHE A 589 -1.41 53.13 34.00
C PHE A 589 -2.29 52.56 32.88
N VAL A 590 -3.29 53.33 32.43
CA VAL A 590 -4.20 52.90 31.35
C VAL A 590 -3.46 52.71 30.03
N THR A 591 -2.46 53.56 29.73
CA THR A 591 -1.64 53.41 28.53
C THR A 591 -0.79 52.14 28.58
N CYS A 592 -0.14 51.88 29.71
CA CYS A 592 0.65 50.66 29.93
C CYS A 592 -0.22 49.40 29.88
N PHE A 593 -1.44 49.44 30.46
CA PHE A 593 -2.41 48.36 30.32
C PHE A 593 -2.73 48.10 28.84
N ASN A 594 -3.09 49.12 28.06
CA ASN A 594 -3.44 48.94 26.66
C ASN A 594 -2.29 48.35 25.83
N GLN A 595 -1.04 48.73 26.13
CA GLN A 595 0.16 48.22 25.45
C GLN A 595 0.52 46.79 25.84
N LEU A 596 0.41 46.42 27.13
CA LEU A 596 0.82 45.11 27.63
C LEU A 596 -0.27 44.04 27.51
N ASN A 597 -1.54 44.44 27.55
CA ASN A 597 -2.66 43.53 27.62
C ASN A 597 -2.90 42.75 26.33
N ASN A 598 -2.64 43.35 25.15
CA ASN A 598 -2.94 42.74 23.84
C ASN A 598 -4.34 42.09 23.76
N ASN A 599 -5.35 42.72 24.41
CA ASN A 599 -6.72 42.21 24.53
C ASN A 599 -6.89 40.86 25.26
N LEU A 600 -5.93 40.45 26.09
CA LEU A 600 -5.97 39.17 26.82
C LEU A 600 -6.85 39.24 28.09
N PHE A 601 -6.82 40.36 28.79
CA PHE A 601 -7.51 40.57 30.07
C PHE A 601 -8.57 41.66 29.96
N ASP A 602 -9.69 41.47 30.65
CA ASP A 602 -10.69 42.52 30.87
C ASP A 602 -10.12 43.55 31.85
N PHE A 603 -10.19 44.83 31.48
CA PHE A 603 -9.76 45.93 32.33
C PHE A 603 -10.47 45.92 33.69
N LYS A 604 -11.74 45.49 33.75
CA LYS A 604 -12.48 45.35 35.01
C LYS A 604 -11.83 44.34 35.95
N ASN A 605 -11.36 43.21 35.42
CA ASN A 605 -10.68 42.20 36.22
C ASN A 605 -9.33 42.73 36.76
N ILE A 606 -8.63 43.56 35.99
CA ILE A 606 -7.39 44.21 36.43
C ILE A 606 -7.64 45.18 37.58
N ILE A 607 -8.61 46.08 37.46
CA ILE A 607 -8.89 47.06 38.54
C ILE A 607 -9.45 46.40 39.81
N GLU A 608 -10.18 45.29 39.68
CA GLU A 608 -10.65 44.51 40.83
C GLU A 608 -9.53 43.78 41.57
N ALA A 609 -8.44 43.46 40.85
CA ALA A 609 -7.26 42.85 41.43
C ALA A 609 -6.34 43.85 42.15
N LEU A 610 -6.50 45.17 41.94
CA LEU A 610 -5.73 46.18 42.68
C LEU A 610 -6.03 46.16 44.19
N GLU A 611 -4.99 46.36 45.00
CA GLU A 611 -5.13 46.53 46.46
C GLU A 611 -5.79 47.87 46.80
N ASP A 612 -5.29 48.97 46.23
CA ASP A 612 -5.90 50.30 46.38
C ASP A 612 -7.05 50.51 45.40
N SER A 613 -8.28 50.47 45.93
CA SER A 613 -9.51 50.69 45.16
C SER A 613 -9.92 52.17 45.03
N SER A 614 -9.21 53.10 45.67
CA SER A 614 -9.60 54.51 45.76
C SER A 614 -9.67 55.20 44.39
N LYS A 615 -8.83 54.78 43.44
CA LYS A 615 -8.70 55.36 42.09
C LYS A 615 -9.45 54.60 41.00
N ASN A 616 -10.13 53.50 41.32
CA ASN A 616 -10.76 52.62 40.32
C ASN A 616 -11.76 53.36 39.41
N LYS A 617 -12.55 54.29 39.95
CA LYS A 617 -13.49 55.10 39.16
C LYS A 617 -12.79 56.01 38.14
N LEU A 618 -11.61 56.54 38.49
CA LEU A 618 -10.82 57.40 37.60
C LEU A 618 -10.17 56.57 36.50
N LEU A 619 -9.62 55.40 36.85
CA LEU A 619 -9.04 54.44 35.91
C LEU A 619 -10.05 53.98 34.85
N VAL A 620 -11.28 53.63 35.25
CA VAL A 620 -12.34 53.24 34.30
C VAL A 620 -12.70 54.38 33.35
N ARG A 621 -12.85 55.60 33.85
CA ARG A 621 -13.17 56.76 33.00
C ARG A 621 -12.07 57.02 31.99
N GLU A 622 -10.82 56.94 32.40
CA GLU A 622 -9.68 57.17 31.51
C GLU A 622 -9.54 56.06 30.47
N TYR A 623 -9.76 54.80 30.84
CA TYR A 623 -9.80 53.68 29.90
C TYR A 623 -10.87 53.87 28.83
N GLU A 624 -12.11 54.19 29.22
CA GLU A 624 -13.19 54.48 28.26
C GLU A 624 -12.88 55.70 27.38
N ASN A 625 -12.26 56.75 27.95
CA ASN A 625 -11.82 57.91 27.17
C ASN A 625 -10.80 57.53 26.09
N GLN A 626 -9.80 56.72 26.42
CA GLN A 626 -8.79 56.27 25.47
C GLN A 626 -9.37 55.32 24.42
N LYS A 627 -10.23 54.39 24.83
CA LYS A 627 -10.93 53.48 23.92
C LYS A 627 -11.80 54.24 22.91
N ASN A 628 -12.55 55.25 23.36
CA ASN A 628 -13.35 56.12 22.49
C ASN A 628 -12.50 56.98 21.54
N LYS A 629 -11.26 57.32 21.94
CA LYS A 629 -10.30 57.99 21.04
C LYS A 629 -9.82 57.03 19.95
N MET A 630 -9.48 55.78 20.29
CA MET A 630 -9.02 54.80 19.29
C MET A 630 -10.11 54.46 18.25
N ILE A 631 -11.35 54.26 18.68
CA ILE A 631 -12.48 53.97 17.78
C ILE A 631 -12.72 55.12 16.77
N LYS A 632 -12.53 56.39 17.19
CA LYS A 632 -12.68 57.55 16.30
C LYS A 632 -11.63 57.65 15.20
N TYR A 633 -10.45 57.06 15.40
CA TYR A 633 -9.40 57.04 14.38
C TYR A 633 -9.61 55.88 13.38
N GLU A 634 -10.06 54.71 13.84
CA GLU A 634 -10.38 53.57 12.97
C GLU A 634 -11.66 53.78 12.12
N SER A 635 -12.56 54.67 12.53
CA SER A 635 -13.77 55.02 11.76
C SER A 635 -13.58 56.16 10.73
N CYS A 636 -12.37 56.71 10.65
CA CYS A 636 -12.00 57.79 9.72
C CYS A 636 -11.04 57.32 8.60
N GLU A 637 -10.71 56.04 8.57
CA GLU A 637 -10.17 55.31 7.41
C GLU A 637 -11.30 54.54 6.73
#